data_AF-A0A7C3XSA1-F1
#
_entry.id   AF-A0A7C3XSA1-F1
#
_cell.length_a   1.000
_cell.length_b   1.000
_cell.length_c   1.000
_cell.angle_alpha   90.00
_cell.angle_beta   90.00
_cell.angle_gamma   90.00
#
_symmetry.space_group_name_H-M   'P 1'
#
loop_
_entity.id
_entity.type
_entity.pdbx_description
1 polymer ?
#
loop_
_entity_poly.entity_id
_entity_poly.type
_entity_poly.pdbx_seq_one_letter_code
_entity_poly.pdbx_strand_id
1 'polypeptide(L)'
;MDKRAKSLVSFLVCATLLVSATPFIASGFGVPAGSDASSWYMTVNGVLDTDKYTLYPYDAKSLKIGFSKFGEMVNSVENVGLEYGGARDPFASPAGSSVDSVNMPKRVWQEGWFINITYYSLLTDRIRNVWAMALHADLLDYGNGWIRVDDEYPGSASSESAENPRDRGYFIGSSPATYGFGGRKTNGTVTTGDIEVLYNGPRRFVARVVNTISDWVQLDGPETAIDVPLVQVIITIDFNKDTKEVNLFKDVKLITTKAVFGTIPISYFFPTEPTDEDHYELYSENPGFSGLFIQFSNRGEWDLGKPTEYRSYVHFFTQGAQTSPYDYVTSYTPKPQTAGPDENVSEGLATVYDYPYTLTTTIFSNYYSRHGPEPDTAWGDTFDMAQIIGYEGSGTAPKYVGYAAYWPSLSDWAVDGLGMSQWWKSLTTDDAHTIDRTSEPFKSPYLIGEWDFLLSDAPYTIDCPWTQNENTPIKVDKQFRGVTVYGLTDFHNDNILDDEDYEYEWCYYSTPYREQATVQSYDGEFLWEKKYFDPYKWDHDIVPYVGKGYDDNMNGFYADYYGNIIDKEVAYQLYQKFKPWDLEKSSEKWTSRWVEFGLGKASADEIDGKDLNEIIDGQRTDPVNVFKNGTTYDYIYLEMTNMLPFYSIAYHHDGVIGDDPEEVGEWSAYCTFAERVLVNGKLMVRGTDYYIVVDDHTENARVVFIDGGKPDKPLELDEKDVIKVLYSTWFGSYEWITVGKDSHPVDSIGSAMVTEAFDSIKKIPVWKPGLDMYESSTPTVPSLLRKFGAGDTRADYYYSATDHRLALKDDWSSTTPIASSNIITVGGPLANVVTEYFNEFGMVIYRGSNFGMNDFLLVPDWGSTFLGHDTLNTVVDPGELEGSGIGIVSTYKDLNGTVGLSVYGYSGEDTLWTSKLFMNLNTVPIFLDNGNGVLDWTDSNDNGLLDPGDLTWHDDKWVPKLHQTVHGWFAGDDLMLGWIIPDDEGNNKWFFMPLIMILQGENPGVTDLVIRLYYNIPNSCNPDVVATGKFFSQDVHPVALIVEELGRISEKPQHPDP
;
A
#
# COMPACT_ATOMS: atom_id res chain seq x y z
N MET A 1 21.86 -53.06 -48.23
CA MET A 1 21.54 -51.68 -47.77
C MET A 1 22.32 -50.70 -48.61
N ASP A 2 21.59 -49.80 -49.28
CA ASP A 2 22.08 -48.78 -50.21
C ASP A 2 22.93 -47.71 -49.49
N LYS A 3 23.80 -46.98 -50.20
CA LYS A 3 24.67 -45.93 -49.62
C LYS A 3 23.89 -44.86 -48.84
N ARG A 4 22.63 -44.62 -49.22
CA ARG A 4 21.69 -43.74 -48.49
C ARG A 4 21.25 -44.32 -47.14
N ALA A 5 21.13 -45.65 -47.02
CA ALA A 5 20.76 -46.31 -45.77
C ALA A 5 21.92 -46.32 -44.74
N LYS A 6 23.18 -46.34 -45.20
CA LYS A 6 24.34 -46.20 -44.29
C LYS A 6 24.50 -44.78 -43.76
N SER A 7 24.20 -43.77 -44.58
CA SER A 7 24.22 -42.36 -44.15
C SER A 7 23.08 -42.05 -43.16
N LEU A 8 21.89 -42.63 -43.37
CA LEU A 8 20.76 -42.44 -42.46
C LEU A 8 20.98 -43.13 -41.10
N VAL A 9 21.59 -44.33 -41.08
CA VAL A 9 21.90 -45.04 -39.83
C VAL A 9 23.04 -44.36 -39.07
N SER A 10 24.07 -43.82 -39.74
CA SER A 10 25.08 -43.01 -39.06
C SER A 10 24.52 -41.70 -38.51
N PHE A 11 23.57 -41.06 -39.20
CA PHE A 11 22.93 -39.84 -38.70
C PHE A 11 22.01 -40.13 -37.51
N LEU A 12 21.25 -41.23 -37.54
CA LEU A 12 20.40 -41.66 -36.43
C LEU A 12 21.19 -42.10 -35.21
N VAL A 13 22.35 -42.76 -35.37
CA VAL A 13 23.23 -43.16 -34.26
C VAL A 13 23.94 -41.96 -33.65
N CYS A 14 24.34 -40.96 -34.45
CA CYS A 14 24.88 -39.69 -33.91
C CYS A 14 23.79 -38.83 -33.23
N ALA A 15 22.57 -38.80 -33.77
CA ALA A 15 21.46 -38.07 -33.16
C ALA A 15 20.97 -38.72 -31.85
N THR A 16 20.96 -40.05 -31.76
CA THR A 16 20.60 -40.76 -30.50
C THR A 16 21.70 -40.69 -29.44
N LEU A 17 22.98 -40.56 -29.82
CA LEU A 17 24.07 -40.28 -28.87
C LEU A 17 24.11 -38.81 -28.42
N LEU A 18 23.59 -37.86 -29.20
CA LEU A 18 23.46 -36.45 -28.82
C LEU A 18 22.21 -36.17 -27.97
N VAL A 19 21.13 -36.92 -28.15
CA VAL A 19 19.86 -36.76 -27.40
C VAL A 19 19.88 -37.53 -26.06
N SER A 20 20.78 -38.50 -25.87
CA SER A 20 20.93 -39.26 -24.60
C SER A 20 22.04 -38.74 -23.67
N ALA A 21 22.68 -37.61 -24.01
CA ALA A 21 23.71 -36.95 -23.19
C ALA A 21 23.26 -35.62 -22.55
N THR A 22 21.98 -35.26 -22.67
CA THR A 22 21.35 -34.09 -22.01
C THR A 22 20.03 -34.55 -21.43
N PRO A 23 20.06 -35.23 -20.27
CA PRO A 23 20.12 -34.53 -18.99
C PRO A 23 20.98 -35.29 -17.96
N PHE A 24 22.28 -35.03 -17.89
CA PHE A 24 23.11 -35.42 -16.73
C PHE A 24 24.39 -34.56 -16.56
N ILE A 25 24.43 -33.38 -17.18
CA ILE A 25 25.42 -32.33 -16.87
C ILE A 25 24.66 -31.03 -16.64
N ALA A 26 23.93 -31.00 -15.53
CA ALA A 26 23.39 -29.79 -14.91
C ALA A 26 23.61 -29.91 -13.39
N SER A 27 24.85 -30.19 -13.01
CA SER A 27 25.38 -29.95 -11.68
C SER A 27 26.90 -29.84 -11.80
N GLY A 28 27.45 -28.72 -11.33
CA GLY A 28 28.87 -28.58 -11.08
C GLY A 28 29.76 -28.25 -12.28
N PHE A 29 29.58 -27.08 -12.88
CA PHE A 29 30.74 -26.25 -13.26
C PHE A 29 30.41 -24.82 -12.83
N GLY A 30 30.95 -24.43 -11.66
CA GLY A 30 30.87 -23.07 -11.18
C GLY A 30 31.44 -22.12 -12.21
N VAL A 31 30.70 -21.04 -12.48
CA VAL A 31 31.27 -19.83 -13.08
C VAL A 31 32.48 -19.46 -12.22
N PRO A 32 33.66 -19.16 -12.80
CA PRO A 32 34.79 -18.70 -12.01
C PRO A 32 34.39 -17.47 -11.21
N ALA A 33 34.90 -17.33 -9.98
CA ALA A 33 34.77 -16.09 -9.22
C ALA A 33 35.26 -14.90 -10.07
N GLY A 34 34.41 -13.87 -10.25
CA GLY A 34 34.82 -12.60 -10.85
C GLY A 34 33.87 -11.83 -11.77
N SER A 35 32.64 -12.30 -12.05
CA SER A 35 31.61 -11.42 -12.65
C SER A 35 30.21 -11.98 -12.46
N ASP A 36 29.30 -11.13 -11.98
CA ASP A 36 27.89 -11.49 -11.80
C ASP A 36 27.23 -11.85 -13.14
N ALA A 37 26.34 -12.84 -13.10
CA ALA A 37 25.57 -13.20 -14.28
C ALA A 37 24.52 -12.11 -14.58
N SER A 38 24.31 -11.77 -15.85
CA SER A 38 23.28 -10.79 -16.22
C SER A 38 21.87 -11.21 -15.82
N SER A 39 21.61 -12.52 -15.72
CA SER A 39 20.33 -13.06 -15.25
C SER A 39 20.07 -12.82 -13.76
N TRP A 40 21.05 -12.31 -13.01
CA TRP A 40 20.85 -11.93 -11.61
C TRP A 40 20.20 -10.57 -11.47
N TYR A 41 20.05 -9.81 -12.56
CA TYR A 41 19.57 -8.44 -12.50
C TYR A 41 18.44 -8.20 -13.48
N MET A 42 17.60 -7.22 -13.15
CA MET A 42 16.52 -6.77 -14.00
C MET A 42 16.38 -5.26 -13.91
N THR A 43 15.98 -4.65 -15.02
CA THR A 43 15.60 -3.24 -15.10
C THR A 43 14.21 -3.12 -15.69
N VAL A 44 13.39 -2.27 -15.08
CA VAL A 44 12.00 -2.02 -15.50
C VAL A 44 11.79 -0.53 -15.65
N ASN A 45 11.28 -0.13 -16.81
CA ASN A 45 10.98 1.27 -17.11
C ASN A 45 9.55 1.62 -16.67
N GLY A 46 9.41 2.78 -16.02
CA GLY A 46 8.13 3.45 -15.87
C GLY A 46 7.64 4.07 -17.17
N VAL A 47 6.39 4.51 -17.15
CA VAL A 47 5.64 5.01 -18.31
C VAL A 47 4.85 6.29 -18.02
N LEU A 48 4.88 6.83 -16.80
CA LEU A 48 4.15 8.04 -16.38
C LEU A 48 4.32 9.22 -17.37
N ASP A 49 5.54 9.47 -17.84
CA ASP A 49 5.85 10.56 -18.80
C ASP A 49 5.23 10.41 -20.19
N THR A 50 4.87 9.18 -20.55
CA THR A 50 4.18 8.87 -21.81
C THR A 50 2.70 8.59 -21.62
N ASP A 51 2.26 8.43 -20.37
CA ASP A 51 0.85 8.31 -20.02
C ASP A 51 0.16 9.69 -20.05
N LYS A 52 -1.17 9.69 -20.00
CA LYS A 52 -1.96 10.92 -20.15
C LYS A 52 -2.84 11.17 -18.93
N TYR A 53 -2.19 11.60 -17.85
CA TYR A 53 -2.85 12.10 -16.64
C TYR A 53 -2.86 13.64 -16.62
N THR A 54 -3.67 14.26 -17.49
CA THR A 54 -3.72 15.73 -17.63
C THR A 54 -4.13 16.45 -16.35
N LEU A 55 -4.81 15.78 -15.42
CA LEU A 55 -5.30 16.36 -14.17
C LEU A 55 -4.39 16.06 -12.98
N TYR A 56 -3.29 15.35 -13.20
CA TYR A 56 -2.24 15.15 -12.22
C TYR A 56 -1.55 16.49 -11.94
N PRO A 57 -1.55 16.97 -10.68
CA PRO A 57 -1.11 18.34 -10.38
C PRO A 57 0.42 18.51 -10.39
N TYR A 58 1.18 17.44 -10.57
CA TYR A 58 2.64 17.42 -10.54
C TYR A 58 3.24 17.00 -11.89
N ASP A 59 4.56 17.22 -12.06
CA ASP A 59 5.28 16.87 -13.28
C ASP A 59 5.24 15.36 -13.56
N ALA A 60 4.69 14.93 -14.70
CA ALA A 60 4.67 13.52 -15.09
C ALA A 60 6.03 13.05 -15.63
N LYS A 61 7.00 12.78 -14.75
CA LYS A 61 8.29 12.14 -15.10
C LYS A 61 8.31 10.69 -14.64
N SER A 62 8.83 9.80 -15.48
CA SER A 62 8.90 8.36 -15.19
C SER A 62 10.02 7.99 -14.24
N LEU A 63 9.72 7.05 -13.34
CA LEU A 63 10.69 6.30 -12.58
C LEU A 63 11.21 5.10 -13.40
N LYS A 64 12.45 4.66 -13.16
CA LYS A 64 13.03 3.44 -13.71
C LYS A 64 13.78 2.73 -12.60
N ILE A 65 13.43 1.47 -12.38
CA ILE A 65 14.00 0.67 -11.29
C ILE A 65 14.98 -0.37 -11.83
N GLY A 66 16.05 -0.61 -11.10
CA GLY A 66 16.95 -1.74 -11.29
C GLY A 66 17.09 -2.52 -10.00
N PHE A 67 17.08 -3.86 -10.08
CA PHE A 67 17.19 -4.71 -8.90
C PHE A 67 17.88 -6.04 -9.20
N SER A 68 18.27 -6.75 -8.14
CA SER A 68 18.95 -8.05 -8.20
C SER A 68 18.09 -9.19 -7.65
N LYS A 69 18.43 -10.43 -8.01
CA LYS A 69 17.81 -11.66 -7.45
C LYS A 69 17.98 -11.80 -5.95
N PHE A 70 18.89 -11.04 -5.33
CA PHE A 70 19.16 -11.09 -3.90
C PHE A 70 18.27 -10.11 -3.11
N GLY A 71 17.56 -9.21 -3.79
CA GLY A 71 16.69 -8.20 -3.17
C GLY A 71 17.33 -6.82 -3.01
N GLU A 72 18.46 -6.57 -3.67
CA GLU A 72 19.06 -5.23 -3.75
C GLU A 72 18.36 -4.44 -4.88
N MET A 73 17.98 -3.19 -4.65
CA MET A 73 17.48 -2.20 -5.61
C MET A 73 18.63 -1.58 -6.44
N VAL A 74 19.50 -2.45 -6.94
CA VAL A 74 20.58 -2.10 -7.88
C VAL A 74 20.69 -3.16 -8.96
N ASN A 75 20.51 -2.75 -10.22
CA ASN A 75 20.99 -3.48 -11.39
C ASN A 75 22.43 -3.06 -11.69
N SER A 76 23.38 -3.88 -11.26
CA SER A 76 24.81 -3.60 -11.47
C SER A 76 25.30 -3.85 -12.90
N VAL A 77 24.49 -4.46 -13.78
CA VAL A 77 24.89 -4.63 -15.19
C VAL A 77 24.55 -3.37 -15.99
N GLU A 78 23.35 -2.83 -15.78
CA GLU A 78 22.86 -1.64 -16.49
C GLU A 78 23.15 -0.33 -15.75
N ASN A 79 23.62 -0.41 -14.49
CA ASN A 79 23.87 0.73 -13.59
C ASN A 79 22.60 1.55 -13.35
N VAL A 80 21.55 0.86 -12.91
CA VAL A 80 20.26 1.48 -12.60
C VAL A 80 19.85 1.05 -11.20
N GLY A 81 19.48 2.00 -10.36
CA GLY A 81 18.90 1.83 -9.04
C GLY A 81 17.48 2.35 -9.02
N LEU A 82 17.29 3.58 -8.54
CA LEU A 82 16.00 4.29 -8.48
C LEU A 82 16.06 5.55 -9.37
N GLU A 83 16.19 5.35 -10.69
CA GLU A 83 16.43 6.44 -11.63
C GLU A 83 15.14 7.22 -11.93
N TYR A 84 15.16 8.54 -11.73
CA TYR A 84 14.04 9.44 -11.97
C TYR A 84 14.31 10.40 -13.12
N GLY A 85 13.43 10.38 -14.14
CA GLY A 85 13.46 11.30 -15.28
C GLY A 85 14.77 11.29 -16.08
N GLY A 86 15.60 10.25 -15.95
CA GLY A 86 16.95 10.19 -16.51
C GLY A 86 17.93 11.22 -15.93
N ALA A 87 17.63 11.81 -14.77
CA ALA A 87 18.36 12.95 -14.21
C ALA A 87 19.02 12.67 -12.85
N ARG A 88 18.40 11.82 -12.01
CA ARG A 88 18.90 11.42 -10.68
C ARG A 88 18.69 9.94 -10.46
N ASP A 89 19.63 9.31 -9.77
CA ASP A 89 19.54 7.93 -9.28
C ASP A 89 20.29 7.89 -7.94
N PRO A 90 19.58 7.74 -6.80
CA PRO A 90 20.20 7.77 -5.48
C PRO A 90 20.92 6.47 -5.12
N PHE A 91 20.62 5.34 -5.78
CA PHE A 91 21.18 4.02 -5.43
C PHE A 91 22.28 3.57 -6.40
N ALA A 92 22.28 4.10 -7.63
CA ALA A 92 23.30 3.83 -8.66
C ALA A 92 23.77 5.11 -9.34
N SER A 93 24.19 6.11 -8.56
CA SER A 93 24.55 7.44 -9.08
C SER A 93 25.85 7.43 -9.92
N PRO A 94 25.93 8.19 -11.03
CA PRO A 94 24.90 9.06 -11.61
C PRO A 94 23.90 8.30 -12.49
N ALA A 95 22.72 8.90 -12.71
CA ALA A 95 21.69 8.36 -13.61
C ALA A 95 22.22 7.94 -14.99
N GLY A 96 21.63 6.87 -15.53
CA GLY A 96 22.03 6.24 -16.78
C GLY A 96 23.22 5.28 -16.65
N SER A 97 23.64 4.69 -17.77
CA SER A 97 24.61 3.58 -17.77
C SER A 97 26.05 3.90 -17.33
N SER A 98 26.36 5.13 -16.92
CA SER A 98 27.72 5.55 -16.57
C SER A 98 28.02 5.37 -15.09
N VAL A 99 29.31 5.25 -14.72
CA VAL A 99 29.72 5.16 -13.30
C VAL A 99 30.73 6.26 -13.01
N ASP A 100 30.53 7.04 -11.94
CA ASP A 100 31.57 7.95 -11.43
C ASP A 100 32.65 7.14 -10.73
N SER A 101 33.63 6.67 -11.51
CA SER A 101 34.76 5.86 -11.00
C SER A 101 35.63 6.57 -9.94
N VAL A 102 35.48 7.89 -9.75
CA VAL A 102 36.29 8.67 -8.81
C VAL A 102 35.56 8.83 -7.48
N ASN A 103 34.33 9.34 -7.50
CA ASN A 103 33.59 9.67 -6.27
C ASN A 103 32.55 8.63 -5.89
N MET A 104 32.00 7.90 -6.86
CA MET A 104 30.92 6.93 -6.67
C MET A 104 31.17 5.59 -7.41
N PRO A 105 32.32 4.91 -7.16
CA PRO A 105 32.57 3.60 -7.74
C PRO A 105 31.64 2.54 -7.12
N LYS A 106 31.25 1.52 -7.87
CA LYS A 106 30.29 0.48 -7.44
C LYS A 106 30.51 -0.13 -6.05
N ARG A 107 31.75 -0.23 -5.58
CA ARG A 107 32.08 -0.72 -4.22
C ARG A 107 31.50 0.13 -3.09
N VAL A 108 31.05 1.36 -3.36
CA VAL A 108 30.38 2.21 -2.38
C VAL A 108 28.88 2.29 -2.58
N TRP A 109 28.29 1.65 -3.60
CA TRP A 109 26.83 1.60 -3.70
C TRP A 109 26.31 0.67 -2.61
N GLN A 110 25.62 1.23 -1.62
CA GLN A 110 25.06 0.49 -0.50
C GLN A 110 23.54 0.55 -0.55
N GLU A 111 22.91 -0.54 -0.94
CA GLU A 111 21.45 -0.71 -0.87
C GLU A 111 21.15 -2.20 -0.68
N GLY A 112 20.19 -2.49 0.20
CA GLY A 112 19.56 -3.79 0.36
C GLY A 112 19.02 -4.03 1.77
N TRP A 113 19.33 -5.18 2.36
CA TRP A 113 18.75 -5.60 3.64
C TRP A 113 19.72 -6.38 4.53
N PHE A 114 19.39 -6.41 5.82
CA PHE A 114 20.10 -7.15 6.85
C PHE A 114 19.09 -7.91 7.73
N ILE A 115 19.44 -9.13 8.13
CA ILE A 115 18.65 -9.91 9.09
C ILE A 115 19.56 -10.54 10.13
N ASN A 116 19.11 -10.52 11.37
CA ASN A 116 19.72 -11.20 12.50
C ASN A 116 18.70 -12.10 13.18
N ILE A 117 19.06 -13.37 13.34
CA ILE A 117 18.18 -14.44 13.78
C ILE A 117 18.76 -15.05 15.05
N THR A 118 18.07 -14.87 16.16
CA THR A 118 18.44 -15.48 17.44
C THR A 118 17.44 -16.57 17.82
N TYR A 119 17.94 -17.76 18.16
CA TYR A 119 17.09 -18.85 18.62
C TYR A 119 17.82 -19.83 19.53
N TYR A 120 17.06 -20.56 20.36
CA TYR A 120 17.60 -21.67 21.13
C TYR A 120 17.64 -22.93 20.26
N SER A 121 18.83 -23.40 19.89
CA SER A 121 18.97 -24.61 19.07
C SER A 121 18.89 -25.87 19.93
N LEU A 122 17.88 -26.71 19.68
CA LEU A 122 17.75 -28.03 20.34
C LEU A 122 18.81 -29.03 19.88
N LEU A 123 19.44 -28.78 18.73
CA LEU A 123 20.52 -29.63 18.19
C LEU A 123 21.83 -29.43 18.93
N THR A 124 22.16 -28.18 19.26
CA THR A 124 23.42 -27.82 19.94
C THR A 124 23.24 -27.50 21.43
N ASP A 125 22.00 -27.47 21.92
CA ASP A 125 21.63 -27.13 23.30
C ASP A 125 22.21 -25.77 23.77
N ARG A 126 22.13 -24.77 22.90
CA ARG A 126 22.63 -23.40 23.14
C ARG A 126 21.86 -22.37 22.31
N ILE A 127 21.91 -21.11 22.75
CA ILE A 127 21.47 -19.97 21.93
C ILE A 127 22.43 -19.83 20.75
N ARG A 128 21.88 -19.72 19.55
CA ARG A 128 22.61 -19.46 18.31
C ARG A 128 22.16 -18.13 17.71
N ASN A 129 23.09 -17.50 16.99
CA ASN A 129 22.88 -16.24 16.31
C ASN A 129 23.34 -16.38 14.85
N VAL A 130 22.41 -16.26 13.93
CA VAL A 130 22.65 -16.38 12.49
C VAL A 130 22.26 -15.06 11.84
N TRP A 131 23.18 -14.47 11.09
CA TRP A 131 22.91 -13.24 10.36
C TRP A 131 23.15 -13.43 8.86
N ALA A 132 22.39 -12.68 8.07
CA ALA A 132 22.60 -12.56 6.64
C ALA A 132 22.39 -11.11 6.21
N MET A 133 23.12 -10.70 5.19
CA MET A 133 23.10 -9.35 4.66
C MET A 133 23.24 -9.43 3.16
N ALA A 134 22.30 -8.85 2.42
CA ALA A 134 22.43 -8.62 0.99
C ALA A 134 22.47 -7.12 0.76
N LEU A 135 23.68 -6.55 0.79
CA LEU A 135 23.97 -5.23 0.25
C LEU A 135 24.69 -5.40 -1.09
N HIS A 136 24.53 -4.43 -1.99
CA HIS A 136 25.25 -4.45 -3.27
C HIS A 136 26.78 -4.55 -3.11
N ALA A 137 27.32 -3.86 -2.10
CA ALA A 137 28.76 -3.79 -1.82
C ALA A 137 29.05 -3.73 -0.30
N ASP A 138 30.31 -3.86 0.10
CA ASP A 138 30.76 -3.74 1.51
C ASP A 138 31.84 -2.67 1.72
N LEU A 139 31.88 -1.64 0.87
CA LEU A 139 32.89 -0.57 0.81
C LEU A 139 34.29 -1.02 0.33
N LEU A 140 34.58 -2.33 0.35
CA LEU A 140 35.84 -2.90 -0.12
C LEU A 140 35.69 -3.51 -1.51
N ASP A 141 34.64 -4.30 -1.72
CA ASP A 141 34.32 -4.94 -3.00
C ASP A 141 32.79 -4.99 -3.24
N TYR A 142 32.36 -5.44 -4.42
CA TYR A 142 30.94 -5.51 -4.80
C TYR A 142 30.62 -6.76 -5.63
N GLY A 143 29.33 -7.11 -5.67
CA GLY A 143 28.84 -8.28 -6.41
C GLY A 143 29.29 -9.62 -5.82
N ASN A 144 29.50 -10.61 -6.69
CA ASN A 144 29.71 -12.04 -6.41
C ASN A 144 28.51 -12.75 -5.76
N GLY A 145 28.57 -14.08 -5.68
CA GLY A 145 27.58 -14.85 -4.91
C GLY A 145 27.76 -14.67 -3.39
N TRP A 146 26.96 -15.38 -2.60
CA TRP A 146 27.04 -15.34 -1.14
C TRP A 146 28.43 -15.68 -0.58
N ILE A 147 28.85 -14.92 0.42
CA ILE A 147 30.10 -15.06 1.14
C ILE A 147 29.81 -15.52 2.57
N ARG A 148 30.36 -16.66 2.99
CA ARG A 148 30.23 -17.15 4.36
C ARG A 148 31.43 -16.73 5.22
N VAL A 149 31.17 -16.10 6.35
CA VAL A 149 32.16 -15.79 7.39
C VAL A 149 32.15 -16.93 8.41
N ASP A 150 33.34 -17.38 8.81
CA ASP A 150 33.54 -18.52 9.70
C ASP A 150 34.95 -18.40 10.33
N ASP A 151 35.13 -18.77 11.59
CA ASP A 151 36.41 -18.66 12.29
C ASP A 151 37.49 -19.65 11.83
N GLU A 152 37.12 -20.68 11.06
CA GLU A 152 38.05 -21.64 10.47
C GLU A 152 38.66 -21.13 9.14
N TYR A 153 38.20 -20.00 8.60
CA TYR A 153 38.63 -19.51 7.29
C TYR A 153 39.87 -18.60 7.32
N PRO A 154 40.77 -18.68 6.31
CA PRO A 154 42.01 -17.91 6.31
C PRO A 154 41.78 -16.39 6.28
N GLY A 155 42.16 -15.71 7.36
CA GLY A 155 42.05 -14.25 7.49
C GLY A 155 40.63 -13.76 7.78
N SER A 156 39.79 -14.63 8.34
CA SER A 156 38.46 -14.35 8.86
C SER A 156 38.52 -14.03 10.38
N ALA A 157 37.36 -14.04 11.05
CA ALA A 157 37.21 -13.88 12.49
C ALA A 157 38.03 -14.89 13.30
N SER A 158 38.37 -14.56 14.55
CA SER A 158 39.20 -15.42 15.42
C SER A 158 38.40 -16.43 16.25
N SER A 159 37.08 -16.33 16.26
CA SER A 159 36.15 -17.17 17.01
C SER A 159 34.73 -16.97 16.48
N GLU A 160 33.86 -17.97 16.64
CA GLU A 160 32.42 -17.91 16.28
C GLU A 160 31.73 -16.61 16.75
N SER A 161 31.96 -16.15 17.98
CA SER A 161 31.35 -14.92 18.51
C SER A 161 31.95 -13.60 17.98
N ALA A 162 33.02 -13.66 17.19
CA ALA A 162 33.68 -12.49 16.61
C ALA A 162 33.31 -12.29 15.14
N GLU A 163 32.57 -13.24 14.56
CA GLU A 163 32.11 -13.19 13.17
C GLU A 163 31.16 -12.00 12.96
N ASN A 164 31.50 -11.15 12.00
CA ASN A 164 30.63 -10.03 11.63
C ASN A 164 30.74 -9.71 10.12
N PRO A 165 29.77 -8.96 9.54
CA PRO A 165 29.77 -8.65 8.11
C PRO A 165 30.98 -7.86 7.59
N ARG A 166 31.87 -7.33 8.43
CA ARG A 166 33.09 -6.65 7.95
C ARG A 166 34.22 -7.63 7.63
N ASP A 167 34.12 -8.86 8.10
CA ASP A 167 35.16 -9.85 7.93
C ASP A 167 35.20 -10.39 6.49
N ARG A 168 36.35 -10.97 6.13
CA ARG A 168 36.54 -11.67 4.86
C ARG A 168 35.99 -13.09 4.98
N GLY A 169 35.30 -13.58 3.95
CA GLY A 169 34.69 -14.91 3.99
C GLY A 169 34.95 -15.76 2.74
N TYR A 170 34.40 -16.98 2.74
CA TYR A 170 34.44 -17.96 1.67
C TYR A 170 33.31 -17.74 0.66
N PHE A 171 33.63 -17.71 -0.64
CA PHE A 171 32.60 -17.68 -1.69
C PHE A 171 31.90 -19.04 -1.79
N ILE A 172 30.64 -19.09 -1.37
CA ILE A 172 29.84 -20.32 -1.32
C ILE A 172 29.75 -20.93 -2.72
N GLY A 173 30.10 -22.22 -2.83
CA GLY A 173 30.09 -22.96 -4.11
C GLY A 173 31.35 -22.82 -4.96
N SER A 174 32.38 -22.09 -4.51
CA SER A 174 33.65 -21.97 -5.25
C SER A 174 34.52 -23.23 -5.16
N SER A 175 35.07 -23.67 -6.29
CA SER A 175 36.01 -24.80 -6.37
C SER A 175 37.15 -24.49 -7.37
N PRO A 176 38.42 -24.38 -6.92
CA PRO A 176 38.88 -24.50 -5.53
C PRO A 176 38.32 -23.38 -4.63
N ALA A 177 38.41 -23.56 -3.31
CA ALA A 177 37.90 -22.58 -2.36
C ALA A 177 38.56 -21.20 -2.54
N THR A 178 37.73 -20.16 -2.64
CA THR A 178 38.15 -18.77 -2.79
C THR A 178 37.57 -17.92 -1.68
N TYR A 179 38.29 -16.86 -1.29
CA TYR A 179 37.92 -16.00 -0.15
C TYR A 179 38.04 -14.53 -0.53
N GLY A 180 37.12 -13.69 -0.06
CA GLY A 180 37.05 -12.29 -0.48
C GLY A 180 36.06 -11.45 0.31
N PHE A 181 35.80 -10.26 -0.24
CA PHE A 181 34.87 -9.24 0.24
C PHE A 181 33.71 -9.09 -0.75
N GLY A 182 32.66 -8.38 -0.36
CA GLY A 182 31.43 -8.17 -1.13
C GLY A 182 30.22 -8.01 -0.22
N GLY A 183 29.16 -7.34 -0.66
CA GLY A 183 28.04 -6.97 0.22
C GLY A 183 27.07 -8.09 0.59
N ARG A 184 27.17 -9.27 -0.05
CA ARG A 184 26.31 -10.45 0.20
C ARG A 184 26.99 -11.41 1.17
N LYS A 185 26.73 -11.26 2.47
CA LYS A 185 27.43 -12.00 3.53
C LYS A 185 26.50 -12.71 4.51
N THR A 186 26.99 -13.78 5.11
CA THR A 186 26.32 -14.52 6.18
C THR A 186 27.34 -15.25 7.06
N ASN A 187 27.01 -15.59 8.30
CA ASN A 187 27.72 -16.63 9.06
C ASN A 187 27.05 -18.02 8.97
N GLY A 188 25.86 -18.10 8.38
CA GLY A 188 25.16 -19.33 8.05
C GLY A 188 25.33 -19.70 6.56
N THR A 189 24.27 -20.23 5.96
CA THR A 189 24.18 -20.47 4.52
C THR A 189 22.93 -19.79 3.97
N VAL A 190 23.07 -19.12 2.82
CA VAL A 190 21.93 -18.56 2.09
C VAL A 190 21.87 -19.12 0.68
N THR A 191 20.68 -19.53 0.26
CA THR A 191 20.40 -19.93 -1.12
C THR A 191 19.34 -19.01 -1.72
N THR A 192 19.59 -18.49 -2.93
CA THR A 192 18.71 -17.51 -3.57
C THR A 192 18.12 -18.05 -4.86
N GLY A 193 16.79 -18.01 -4.96
CA GLY A 193 16.04 -18.34 -6.18
C GLY A 193 16.29 -17.35 -7.32
N ASP A 194 15.86 -17.66 -8.53
CA ASP A 194 15.93 -16.68 -9.63
C ASP A 194 14.80 -15.64 -9.50
N ILE A 195 14.95 -14.50 -10.18
CA ILE A 195 13.87 -13.48 -10.24
C ILE A 195 12.68 -14.12 -10.92
N GLU A 196 11.55 -14.15 -10.23
CA GLU A 196 10.30 -14.64 -10.76
C GLU A 196 9.40 -13.46 -11.13
N VAL A 197 9.20 -13.24 -12.42
CA VAL A 197 8.26 -12.22 -12.90
C VAL A 197 6.85 -12.81 -12.86
N LEU A 198 6.03 -12.30 -11.95
CA LEU A 198 4.67 -12.78 -11.70
C LEU A 198 3.65 -12.05 -12.59
N TYR A 199 3.91 -10.78 -12.87
CA TYR A 199 3.11 -9.95 -13.76
C TYR A 199 3.96 -8.85 -14.41
N ASN A 200 3.73 -8.57 -15.69
CA ASN A 200 4.41 -7.48 -16.41
C ASN A 200 3.44 -6.82 -17.40
N GLY A 201 2.43 -6.16 -16.85
CA GLY A 201 1.43 -5.41 -17.59
C GLY A 201 1.95 -4.08 -18.15
N PRO A 202 1.16 -3.41 -19.00
CA PRO A 202 1.45 -2.06 -19.49
C PRO A 202 1.75 -1.01 -18.40
N ARG A 203 1.05 -1.02 -17.25
CA ARG A 203 1.20 -0.06 -16.13
C ARG A 203 1.66 -0.67 -14.82
N ARG A 204 1.71 -1.99 -14.68
CA ARG A 204 2.18 -2.62 -13.44
C ARG A 204 3.17 -3.75 -13.69
N PHE A 205 4.16 -3.85 -12.83
CA PHE A 205 5.13 -4.93 -12.82
C PHE A 205 5.22 -5.52 -11.41
N VAL A 206 5.08 -6.84 -11.33
CA VAL A 206 5.20 -7.58 -10.08
C VAL A 206 6.22 -8.69 -10.27
N ALA A 207 7.25 -8.69 -9.44
CA ALA A 207 8.23 -9.75 -9.37
C ALA A 207 8.53 -10.16 -7.94
N ARG A 208 9.04 -11.38 -7.78
CA ARG A 208 9.39 -11.96 -6.50
C ARG A 208 10.84 -12.44 -6.51
N VAL A 209 11.52 -12.22 -5.38
CA VAL A 209 12.82 -12.80 -5.08
C VAL A 209 12.77 -13.52 -3.73
N VAL A 210 13.46 -14.65 -3.63
CA VAL A 210 13.40 -15.52 -2.45
C VAL A 210 14.81 -15.88 -2.00
N ASN A 211 15.11 -15.56 -0.74
CA ASN A 211 16.35 -15.95 -0.06
C ASN A 211 16.02 -16.89 1.09
N THR A 212 16.48 -18.13 1.01
CA THR A 212 16.35 -19.11 2.10
C THR A 212 17.60 -19.06 2.98
N ILE A 213 17.41 -18.81 4.27
CA ILE A 213 18.48 -18.67 5.26
C ILE A 213 18.51 -19.89 6.16
N SER A 214 19.69 -20.48 6.31
CA SER A 214 19.95 -21.67 7.12
C SER A 214 21.08 -21.42 8.11
N ASP A 215 20.98 -22.02 9.29
CA ASP A 215 22.10 -22.11 10.22
C ASP A 215 23.11 -23.15 9.72
N TRP A 216 24.39 -22.76 9.70
CA TRP A 216 25.50 -23.65 9.37
C TRP A 216 26.03 -24.26 10.67
N VAL A 217 25.55 -25.45 11.01
CA VAL A 217 25.89 -26.10 12.28
C VAL A 217 27.01 -27.10 12.09
N GLN A 218 28.20 -26.77 12.59
CA GLN A 218 29.35 -27.67 12.69
C GLN A 218 29.32 -28.43 14.02
N LEU A 219 29.31 -29.77 13.97
CA LEU A 219 29.38 -30.60 15.18
C LEU A 219 30.83 -31.02 15.49
N ASP A 220 31.60 -31.41 14.47
CA ASP A 220 33.00 -31.84 14.57
C ASP A 220 33.83 -31.29 13.38
N GLY A 221 33.74 -29.98 13.13
CA GLY A 221 34.45 -29.26 12.05
C GLY A 221 33.67 -29.18 10.72
N PRO A 222 34.25 -28.57 9.67
CA PRO A 222 33.52 -28.08 8.49
C PRO A 222 33.03 -29.21 7.56
N GLU A 223 33.68 -30.38 7.63
CA GLU A 223 33.33 -31.60 6.88
C GLU A 223 32.05 -32.27 7.43
N THR A 224 31.62 -31.90 8.64
CA THR A 224 30.44 -32.46 9.34
C THR A 224 29.26 -31.51 9.41
N ALA A 225 29.40 -30.33 8.80
CA ALA A 225 28.41 -29.29 8.91
C ALA A 225 27.10 -29.66 8.20
N ILE A 226 26.00 -29.20 8.79
CA ILE A 226 24.66 -29.34 8.25
C ILE A 226 24.01 -27.97 8.12
N ASP A 227 23.22 -27.78 7.07
CA ASP A 227 22.36 -26.60 6.90
C ASP A 227 21.00 -26.88 7.55
N VAL A 228 20.65 -26.09 8.55
CA VAL A 228 19.35 -26.14 9.24
C VAL A 228 18.50 -24.97 8.75
N PRO A 229 17.47 -25.18 7.92
CA PRO A 229 16.64 -24.10 7.38
C PRO A 229 15.90 -23.37 8.49
N LEU A 230 16.02 -22.04 8.54
CA LEU A 230 15.38 -21.18 9.54
C LEU A 230 14.20 -20.43 8.93
N VAL A 231 14.50 -19.50 8.03
CA VAL A 231 13.52 -18.58 7.45
C VAL A 231 13.70 -18.39 5.95
N GLN A 232 12.66 -17.93 5.28
CA GLN A 232 12.73 -17.35 3.95
C GLN A 232 12.46 -15.85 4.04
N VAL A 233 13.33 -15.05 3.43
CA VAL A 233 13.07 -13.64 3.14
C VAL A 233 12.57 -13.58 1.71
N ILE A 234 11.27 -13.28 1.57
CA ILE A 234 10.59 -13.13 0.29
C ILE A 234 10.36 -11.65 0.07
N ILE A 235 10.89 -11.11 -1.02
CA ILE A 235 10.68 -9.71 -1.39
C ILE A 235 9.86 -9.67 -2.67
N THR A 236 8.64 -9.17 -2.56
CA THR A 236 7.77 -8.90 -3.70
C THR A 236 7.93 -7.44 -4.08
N ILE A 237 8.45 -7.22 -5.28
CA ILE A 237 8.63 -5.93 -5.91
C ILE A 237 7.36 -5.63 -6.69
N ASP A 238 6.60 -4.65 -6.23
CA ASP A 238 5.39 -4.16 -6.88
C ASP A 238 5.61 -2.73 -7.39
N PHE A 239 5.79 -2.60 -8.69
CA PHE A 239 6.07 -1.33 -9.35
C PHE A 239 4.90 -0.92 -10.23
N ASN A 240 4.19 0.12 -9.79
CA ASN A 240 3.24 0.85 -10.63
C ASN A 240 4.06 1.77 -11.53
N LYS A 241 4.17 1.39 -12.80
CA LYS A 241 5.00 2.07 -13.81
C LYS A 241 4.53 3.49 -14.10
N ASP A 242 3.28 3.79 -13.79
CA ASP A 242 2.65 5.09 -13.96
C ASP A 242 2.69 5.95 -12.69
N THR A 243 3.36 5.52 -11.61
CA THR A 243 3.60 6.35 -10.42
C THR A 243 5.09 6.65 -10.24
N LYS A 244 5.43 7.42 -9.19
CA LYS A 244 6.82 7.82 -8.88
C LYS A 244 7.44 6.99 -7.77
N GLU A 245 6.95 5.76 -7.57
CA GLU A 245 7.38 4.90 -6.47
C GLU A 245 7.32 3.40 -6.78
N VAL A 246 8.02 2.63 -5.97
CA VAL A 246 8.06 1.16 -5.99
C VAL A 246 7.86 0.64 -4.57
N ASN A 247 7.02 -0.38 -4.44
CA ASN A 247 6.70 -1.02 -3.18
C ASN A 247 7.49 -2.32 -3.04
N LEU A 248 8.04 -2.55 -1.86
CA LEU A 248 8.73 -3.78 -1.49
C LEU A 248 8.01 -4.42 -0.31
N PHE A 249 7.22 -5.46 -0.58
CA PHE A 249 6.66 -6.32 0.47
C PHE A 249 7.72 -7.34 0.88
N LYS A 250 8.14 -7.31 2.14
CA LYS A 250 9.21 -8.14 2.69
C LYS A 250 8.60 -9.09 3.70
N ASP A 251 8.26 -10.28 3.24
CA ASP A 251 7.73 -11.35 4.08
C ASP A 251 8.90 -12.18 4.63
N VAL A 252 9.04 -12.21 5.95
CA VAL A 252 9.97 -13.11 6.65
C VAL A 252 9.18 -14.28 7.19
N LYS A 253 9.37 -15.46 6.57
CA LYS A 253 8.59 -16.67 6.87
C LYS A 253 9.43 -17.73 7.55
N LEU A 254 8.91 -18.29 8.64
CA LEU A 254 9.42 -19.50 9.26
C LEU A 254 9.25 -20.70 8.32
N ILE A 255 10.34 -21.41 8.02
CA ILE A 255 10.30 -22.66 7.22
C ILE A 255 10.84 -23.89 7.97
N THR A 256 11.28 -23.68 9.21
CA THR A 256 11.76 -24.75 10.10
C THR A 256 10.65 -25.78 10.42
N THR A 257 11.03 -27.06 10.52
CA THR A 257 10.15 -28.15 10.98
C THR A 257 10.23 -28.40 12.49
N LYS A 258 9.26 -29.13 13.05
CA LYS A 258 9.22 -29.54 14.46
C LYS A 258 10.57 -30.11 14.96
N ALA A 259 11.03 -29.60 16.11
CA ALA A 259 12.24 -30.00 16.87
C ALA A 259 13.60 -29.36 16.49
N VAL A 260 13.62 -28.16 15.90
CA VAL A 260 14.86 -27.39 15.65
C VAL A 260 15.12 -26.33 16.72
N PHE A 261 14.10 -25.52 17.06
CA PHE A 261 14.21 -24.47 18.08
C PHE A 261 13.47 -24.85 19.36
N GLY A 262 13.97 -24.34 20.48
CA GLY A 262 13.38 -24.45 21.81
C GLY A 262 13.02 -23.09 22.38
N THR A 263 12.89 -23.03 23.70
CA THR A 263 12.44 -21.84 24.41
C THR A 263 13.59 -20.86 24.69
N ILE A 264 13.44 -19.62 24.23
CA ILE A 264 14.23 -18.44 24.60
C ILE A 264 13.69 -17.91 25.95
N PRO A 265 14.51 -17.83 27.01
CA PRO A 265 14.08 -17.29 28.31
C PRO A 265 13.66 -15.81 28.20
N ILE A 266 12.63 -15.41 28.94
CA ILE A 266 12.16 -14.00 28.97
C ILE A 266 13.24 -13.02 29.45
N SER A 267 14.15 -13.47 30.32
CA SER A 267 15.30 -12.69 30.80
C SER A 267 16.31 -12.35 29.70
N TYR A 268 16.19 -12.95 28.52
CA TYR A 268 16.97 -12.58 27.34
C TYR A 268 16.61 -11.18 26.83
N PHE A 269 15.32 -10.83 26.85
CA PHE A 269 14.80 -9.54 26.38
C PHE A 269 14.84 -8.46 27.48
N PHE A 270 14.70 -8.87 28.73
CA PHE A 270 14.66 -7.99 29.90
C PHE A 270 15.70 -8.42 30.95
N PRO A 271 17.00 -8.14 30.72
CA PRO A 271 18.02 -8.42 31.71
C PRO A 271 17.82 -7.50 32.93
N THR A 272 17.55 -8.07 34.11
CA THR A 272 17.50 -7.29 35.35
C THR A 272 18.91 -6.94 35.83
N GLU A 273 19.17 -5.66 36.12
CA GLU A 273 20.25 -5.30 37.04
C GLU A 273 19.87 -5.80 38.45
N PRO A 274 20.80 -6.41 39.20
CA PRO A 274 20.52 -7.01 40.49
C PRO A 274 20.46 -5.93 41.58
N THR A 275 19.39 -5.14 41.62
CA THR A 275 19.18 -4.19 42.71
C THR A 275 17.74 -4.22 43.22
N ASP A 276 17.66 -4.62 44.49
CA ASP A 276 16.52 -4.62 45.42
C ASP A 276 15.61 -5.86 45.44
N GLU A 277 15.52 -6.43 46.65
CA GLU A 277 15.01 -7.76 47.01
C GLU A 277 13.51 -8.00 46.73
N ASP A 278 12.78 -7.03 46.18
CA ASP A 278 11.31 -7.07 46.08
C ASP A 278 10.75 -7.39 44.66
N HIS A 279 11.60 -7.53 43.63
CA HIS A 279 11.15 -7.84 42.26
C HIS A 279 11.30 -9.32 41.83
N TYR A 280 11.68 -10.22 42.75
CA TYR A 280 11.94 -11.62 42.41
C TYR A 280 10.70 -12.53 42.32
N GLU A 281 9.53 -12.09 42.81
CA GLU A 281 8.32 -12.96 42.85
C GLU A 281 7.52 -12.99 41.53
N LEU A 282 7.79 -12.11 40.55
CA LEU A 282 7.07 -12.06 39.26
C LEU A 282 7.68 -12.95 38.16
N TYR A 283 8.93 -13.42 38.31
CA TYR A 283 9.66 -14.15 37.26
C TYR A 283 9.60 -15.68 37.38
N SER A 284 8.98 -16.23 38.43
CA SER A 284 8.98 -17.69 38.67
C SER A 284 7.94 -18.47 37.85
N GLU A 285 7.03 -17.79 37.14
CA GLU A 285 5.94 -18.44 36.39
C GLU A 285 6.00 -18.23 34.87
N ASN A 286 6.96 -17.45 34.34
CA ASN A 286 6.97 -17.07 32.92
C ASN A 286 7.82 -18.05 32.08
N PRO A 287 7.22 -18.87 31.18
CA PRO A 287 7.87 -20.05 30.60
C PRO A 287 8.87 -19.77 29.46
N GLY A 288 9.10 -18.52 29.08
CA GLY A 288 9.90 -18.14 27.91
C GLY A 288 9.15 -18.32 26.58
N PHE A 289 9.75 -17.89 25.47
CA PHE A 289 9.16 -17.92 24.13
C PHE A 289 9.81 -19.02 23.28
N SER A 290 9.03 -19.92 22.67
CA SER A 290 9.56 -20.94 21.76
C SER A 290 9.42 -20.50 20.31
N GLY A 291 10.52 -20.07 19.70
CA GLY A 291 10.54 -19.58 18.32
C GLY A 291 11.86 -18.90 17.98
N LEU A 292 11.83 -17.98 17.02
CA LEU A 292 12.97 -17.15 16.64
C LEU A 292 12.69 -15.68 16.96
N PHE A 293 13.72 -15.01 17.47
CA PHE A 293 13.77 -13.55 17.54
C PHE A 293 14.50 -13.01 16.33
N ILE A 294 13.82 -12.15 15.58
CA ILE A 294 14.31 -11.60 14.32
C ILE A 294 14.47 -10.08 14.49
N GLN A 295 15.64 -9.58 14.07
CA GLN A 295 15.84 -8.16 13.79
C GLN A 295 16.11 -8.03 12.30
N PHE A 296 15.18 -7.41 11.57
CA PHE A 296 15.24 -7.31 10.11
C PHE A 296 15.22 -5.85 9.70
N SER A 297 16.22 -5.41 8.94
CA SER A 297 16.33 -4.02 8.51
C SER A 297 16.48 -3.86 7.02
N ASN A 298 15.80 -2.82 6.54
CA ASN A 298 16.07 -2.20 5.26
C ASN A 298 17.21 -1.20 5.41
N ARG A 299 18.15 -1.19 4.45
CA ARG A 299 19.37 -0.38 4.55
C ARG A 299 19.76 0.22 3.21
N GLY A 300 20.02 1.52 3.17
CA GLY A 300 20.35 2.17 1.90
C GLY A 300 20.98 3.54 2.04
N GLU A 301 22.02 3.77 1.25
CA GLU A 301 22.62 5.09 1.02
C GLU A 301 21.82 5.87 -0.02
N TRP A 302 21.61 7.16 0.22
CA TRP A 302 20.83 8.05 -0.64
C TRP A 302 21.71 9.15 -1.27
N ASP A 303 22.27 8.85 -2.44
CA ASP A 303 23.14 9.76 -3.20
C ASP A 303 22.37 10.77 -4.07
N LEU A 304 21.34 11.40 -3.51
CA LEU A 304 20.40 12.23 -4.26
C LEU A 304 20.97 13.59 -4.69
N GLY A 305 21.86 14.16 -3.86
CA GLY A 305 22.49 15.44 -4.12
C GLY A 305 23.15 15.55 -5.49
N LYS A 306 23.41 16.79 -5.90
CA LYS A 306 24.08 17.08 -7.17
C LYS A 306 25.30 16.17 -7.40
N PRO A 307 25.43 15.54 -8.60
CA PRO A 307 26.57 14.71 -8.94
C PRO A 307 27.89 15.46 -8.68
N THR A 308 28.89 14.76 -8.15
CA THR A 308 30.17 15.25 -7.57
C THR A 308 30.14 15.69 -6.10
N GLU A 309 28.98 16.06 -5.56
CA GLU A 309 28.83 16.45 -4.14
C GLU A 309 28.07 15.38 -3.35
N TYR A 310 26.96 14.86 -3.89
CA TYR A 310 26.10 13.85 -3.26
C TYR A 310 25.63 14.23 -1.85
N ARG A 311 25.47 15.54 -1.61
CA ARG A 311 25.00 16.06 -0.33
C ARG A 311 23.48 16.15 -0.33
N SER A 312 22.88 15.84 0.79
CA SER A 312 21.43 15.96 0.97
C SER A 312 21.12 16.48 2.36
N TYR A 313 19.94 17.08 2.49
CA TYR A 313 19.26 17.23 3.78
C TYR A 313 18.43 15.97 4.00
N VAL A 314 18.30 15.51 5.24
CA VAL A 314 17.50 14.34 5.56
C VAL A 314 16.81 14.53 6.89
N HIS A 315 15.54 14.13 6.94
CA HIS A 315 14.79 14.03 8.17
C HIS A 315 14.01 12.72 8.20
N PHE A 316 13.91 12.10 9.37
CA PHE A 316 13.19 10.86 9.59
C PHE A 316 12.00 11.10 10.53
N PHE A 317 10.81 11.16 9.94
CA PHE A 317 9.54 11.22 10.66
C PHE A 317 9.26 9.84 11.27
N THR A 318 9.44 9.69 12.59
CA THR A 318 9.32 8.39 13.28
C THR A 318 8.34 8.42 14.43
N GLN A 319 7.54 7.36 14.59
CA GLN A 319 6.65 7.18 15.73
C GLN A 319 7.43 7.02 17.04
N GLY A 320 8.57 6.34 16.99
CA GLY A 320 9.46 6.22 18.13
C GLY A 320 10.20 7.52 18.45
N ALA A 321 10.49 7.76 19.73
CA ALA A 321 11.24 8.93 20.20
C ALA A 321 12.69 8.58 20.58
N GLN A 322 13.62 9.53 20.41
CA GLN A 322 15.02 9.36 20.78
C GLN A 322 15.26 9.33 22.30
N THR A 323 14.26 9.56 23.16
CA THR A 323 14.33 9.24 24.60
C THR A 323 13.61 7.93 24.91
N SER A 324 14.35 6.94 25.44
CA SER A 324 13.77 5.63 25.77
C SER A 324 12.88 5.73 27.01
N PRO A 325 11.74 5.02 27.07
CA PRO A 325 11.02 4.82 28.33
C PRO A 325 11.83 4.03 29.38
N TYR A 326 12.86 3.27 28.97
CA TYR A 326 13.80 2.58 29.88
C TYR A 326 14.87 3.49 30.49
N ASP A 327 14.97 4.75 30.04
CA ASP A 327 15.98 5.71 30.53
C ASP A 327 15.72 6.17 31.99
N TYR A 328 14.58 5.76 32.58
CA TYR A 328 14.26 6.04 33.99
C TYR A 328 14.88 5.06 35.00
N VAL A 329 15.44 3.92 34.58
CA VAL A 329 15.78 2.82 35.52
C VAL A 329 17.27 2.58 35.73
N THR A 330 18.20 3.06 34.88
CA THR A 330 19.64 2.75 35.06
C THR A 330 20.58 3.97 34.93
N SER A 331 20.78 4.63 36.07
CA SER A 331 22.02 5.31 36.51
C SER A 331 22.96 6.00 35.48
N TYR A 332 23.03 7.33 35.59
CA TYR A 332 24.25 8.15 35.78
C TYR A 332 25.49 7.90 34.89
N THR A 333 25.31 7.55 33.62
CA THR A 333 26.31 7.82 32.58
C THR A 333 25.70 8.80 31.59
N PRO A 334 26.26 10.01 31.40
CA PRO A 334 25.75 10.92 30.38
C PRO A 334 25.99 10.25 29.02
N LYS A 335 24.91 9.73 28.43
CA LYS A 335 24.84 9.43 26.99
C LYS A 335 25.25 10.70 26.23
N PRO A 336 25.82 10.60 25.02
CA PRO A 336 26.20 11.80 24.26
C PRO A 336 24.95 12.68 24.07
N GLN A 337 24.81 13.69 24.92
CA GLN A 337 23.85 14.78 24.76
C GLN A 337 24.36 15.64 23.60
N THR A 338 24.11 15.17 22.39
CA THR A 338 24.07 16.01 21.19
C THR A 338 22.67 16.04 20.63
N ALA A 339 21.66 15.66 21.43
CA ALA A 339 20.28 15.70 21.02
C ALA A 339 19.74 17.13 21.05
N GLY A 340 19.25 17.60 19.91
CA GLY A 340 18.44 18.82 19.82
C GLY A 340 17.13 18.69 20.61
N PRO A 341 16.46 19.80 20.92
CA PRO A 341 15.17 19.80 21.62
C PRO A 341 14.05 19.04 20.89
N ASP A 342 14.14 18.91 19.56
CA ASP A 342 13.11 18.30 18.69
C ASP A 342 13.21 16.77 18.58
N GLU A 343 14.31 16.15 19.02
CA GLU A 343 14.55 14.69 18.91
C GLU A 343 13.69 13.81 19.86
N ASN A 344 12.71 14.40 20.56
CA ASN A 344 11.86 13.70 21.54
C ASN A 344 10.37 13.67 21.15
N VAL A 345 10.02 14.13 19.96
CA VAL A 345 8.64 14.16 19.47
C VAL A 345 8.39 12.92 18.62
N SER A 346 7.22 12.32 18.82
CA SER A 346 6.72 11.24 17.96
C SER A 346 6.10 11.87 16.72
N GLU A 347 6.63 11.54 15.54
CA GLU A 347 6.30 12.13 14.23
C GLU A 347 5.82 11.06 13.23
N GLY A 348 5.46 9.87 13.72
CA GLY A 348 4.90 8.79 12.91
C GLY A 348 3.61 9.23 12.21
N LEU A 349 3.40 8.72 10.99
CA LEU A 349 2.32 9.15 10.12
C LEU A 349 1.18 8.15 10.14
N ALA A 350 -0.05 8.61 10.33
CA ALA A 350 -1.21 7.73 10.43
C ALA A 350 -1.50 6.99 9.12
N THR A 351 -1.91 5.72 9.26
CA THR A 351 -2.37 4.85 8.18
C THR A 351 -3.76 4.31 8.50
N VAL A 352 -4.50 3.84 7.49
CA VAL A 352 -5.77 3.11 7.70
C VAL A 352 -5.56 1.62 7.98
N TYR A 353 -4.37 1.10 7.69
CA TYR A 353 -3.99 -0.26 8.02
C TYR A 353 -3.65 -0.30 9.50
N ASP A 354 -4.33 -1.12 10.29
CA ASP A 354 -4.16 -1.27 11.74
C ASP A 354 -3.89 -2.72 12.16
N TYR A 355 -4.03 -3.03 13.45
CA TYR A 355 -3.70 -4.33 14.03
C TYR A 355 -4.31 -5.57 13.31
N PRO A 356 -5.56 -5.56 12.81
CA PRO A 356 -6.12 -6.62 11.97
C PRO A 356 -5.38 -6.91 10.66
N TYR A 357 -4.61 -5.95 10.12
CA TYR A 357 -3.87 -6.08 8.86
C TYR A 357 -2.49 -6.74 8.99
N THR A 358 -2.19 -7.35 10.15
CA THR A 358 -0.94 -8.05 10.42
C THR A 358 -1.17 -9.39 11.10
N LEU A 359 -0.32 -10.37 10.74
CA LEU A 359 -0.22 -11.66 11.42
C LEU A 359 0.72 -11.59 12.62
N THR A 360 1.79 -10.81 12.49
CA THR A 360 2.81 -10.61 13.52
C THR A 360 3.07 -9.12 13.69
N THR A 361 3.07 -8.63 14.93
CA THR A 361 3.46 -7.24 15.26
C THR A 361 4.94 -7.16 15.61
N THR A 362 5.51 -5.96 15.62
CA THR A 362 6.81 -5.73 16.28
C THR A 362 6.70 -5.96 17.79
N ILE A 363 7.84 -6.12 18.47
CA ILE A 363 7.88 -6.33 19.92
C ILE A 363 7.84 -5.02 20.71
N PHE A 364 7.50 -5.11 22.00
CA PHE A 364 7.61 -4.00 22.94
C PHE A 364 9.03 -3.42 22.96
N SER A 365 9.13 -2.11 23.20
CA SER A 365 10.42 -1.50 23.55
C SER A 365 11.15 -2.28 24.66
N ASN A 366 12.42 -2.60 24.42
CA ASN A 366 13.26 -3.41 25.31
C ASN A 366 14.75 -3.09 25.10
N TYR A 367 15.66 -3.99 25.47
CA TYR A 367 17.10 -3.80 25.23
C TYR A 367 17.47 -3.73 23.73
N TYR A 368 16.79 -4.50 22.89
CA TYR A 368 17.01 -4.60 21.46
C TYR A 368 16.19 -3.59 20.66
N SER A 369 14.98 -3.24 21.11
CA SER A 369 14.03 -2.44 20.33
C SER A 369 13.72 -1.11 21.00
N ARG A 370 13.87 0.01 20.27
CA ARG A 370 13.59 1.35 20.80
C ARG A 370 12.09 1.65 20.91
N HIS A 371 11.32 1.23 19.92
CA HIS A 371 9.88 1.46 19.79
C HIS A 371 9.12 0.17 19.48
N GLY A 372 7.80 0.19 19.72
CA GLY A 372 6.89 -0.93 19.51
C GLY A 372 6.09 -1.31 20.76
N PRO A 373 5.04 -2.12 20.60
CA PRO A 373 4.71 -2.90 19.41
C PRO A 373 3.91 -2.08 18.39
N GLU A 374 4.09 -2.39 17.12
CA GLU A 374 3.37 -1.80 15.98
C GLU A 374 2.95 -2.92 15.01
N PRO A 375 1.75 -2.87 14.42
CA PRO A 375 0.67 -1.90 14.68
C PRO A 375 0.13 -1.90 16.12
N ASP A 376 -0.24 -0.73 16.64
CA ASP A 376 -0.85 -0.57 17.97
C ASP A 376 -2.40 -0.61 17.92
N THR A 377 -3.06 -1.35 18.83
CA THR A 377 -4.53 -1.39 18.95
C THR A 377 -5.12 -0.16 19.65
N ALA A 378 -4.33 0.58 20.43
CA ALA A 378 -4.82 1.64 21.31
C ALA A 378 -4.79 3.03 20.68
N TRP A 379 -3.84 3.29 19.78
CA TRP A 379 -3.57 4.62 19.22
C TRP A 379 -3.73 4.69 17.70
N GLY A 380 -4.13 3.58 17.08
CA GLY A 380 -4.05 3.40 15.64
C GLY A 380 -2.63 3.10 15.20
N ASP A 381 -2.48 2.70 13.95
CA ASP A 381 -1.20 2.32 13.37
C ASP A 381 -0.60 3.46 12.58
N THR A 382 0.73 3.42 12.49
CA THR A 382 1.53 4.46 11.86
C THR A 382 2.54 3.86 10.91
N PHE A 383 3.08 4.70 10.03
CA PHE A 383 4.25 4.39 9.24
C PHE A 383 5.30 5.48 9.49
N ASP A 384 6.57 5.07 9.45
CA ASP A 384 7.71 5.97 9.55
C ASP A 384 8.18 6.38 8.16
N MET A 385 8.73 7.57 7.99
CA MET A 385 9.19 8.04 6.68
C MET A 385 10.46 8.87 6.78
N ALA A 386 11.46 8.51 5.98
CA ALA A 386 12.63 9.36 5.77
C ALA A 386 12.46 10.17 4.48
N GLN A 387 12.58 11.48 4.58
CA GLN A 387 12.59 12.40 3.44
C GLN A 387 14.03 12.89 3.18
N ILE A 388 14.48 12.81 1.94
CA ILE A 388 15.83 13.21 1.51
C ILE A 388 15.70 14.32 0.46
N ILE A 389 16.23 15.50 0.75
CA ILE A 389 16.21 16.64 -0.19
C ILE A 389 17.60 16.84 -0.80
N GLY A 390 17.69 16.76 -2.13
CA GLY A 390 18.96 16.86 -2.84
C GLY A 390 19.55 18.27 -2.79
N TYR A 391 20.81 18.40 -2.34
CA TYR A 391 21.53 19.67 -2.35
C TYR A 391 22.05 20.02 -3.76
N GLU A 392 21.71 21.20 -4.26
CA GLU A 392 22.11 21.69 -5.59
C GLU A 392 23.25 22.72 -5.54
N GLY A 393 23.68 23.12 -4.34
CA GLY A 393 24.68 24.16 -4.11
C GLY A 393 24.12 25.32 -3.29
N SER A 394 25.01 26.09 -2.64
CA SER A 394 24.61 27.23 -1.80
C SER A 394 23.89 28.30 -2.64
N GLY A 395 22.72 28.74 -2.18
CA GLY A 395 21.89 29.72 -2.88
C GLY A 395 21.16 29.19 -4.12
N THR A 396 21.09 27.86 -4.30
CA THR A 396 20.31 27.21 -5.35
C THR A 396 19.21 26.37 -4.71
N ALA A 397 17.96 26.56 -5.16
CA ALA A 397 16.84 25.78 -4.66
C ALA A 397 17.04 24.27 -4.95
N PRO A 398 16.61 23.38 -4.03
CA PRO A 398 16.53 21.95 -4.30
C PRO A 398 15.65 21.67 -5.53
N LYS A 399 15.93 20.56 -6.20
CA LYS A 399 15.18 20.13 -7.39
C LYS A 399 14.46 18.80 -7.22
N TYR A 400 14.95 17.96 -6.32
CA TYR A 400 14.53 16.58 -6.19
C TYR A 400 14.40 16.23 -4.72
N VAL A 401 13.37 15.45 -4.42
CA VAL A 401 13.13 14.89 -3.09
C VAL A 401 12.91 13.38 -3.24
N GLY A 402 13.68 12.61 -2.49
CA GLY A 402 13.54 11.17 -2.35
C GLY A 402 12.85 10.84 -1.03
N TYR A 403 12.18 9.69 -0.96
CA TYR A 403 11.59 9.23 0.28
C TYR A 403 11.64 7.70 0.41
N ALA A 404 11.72 7.26 1.66
CA ALA A 404 11.56 5.87 2.06
C ALA A 404 10.55 5.81 3.21
N ALA A 405 9.37 5.24 2.97
CA ALA A 405 8.36 5.01 4.00
C ALA A 405 8.35 3.54 4.43
N TYR A 406 8.12 3.29 5.71
CA TYR A 406 8.25 2.00 6.38
C TYR A 406 6.98 1.67 7.16
N TRP A 407 6.38 0.52 6.86
CA TRP A 407 5.19 0.04 7.55
C TRP A 407 5.31 -1.44 7.94
N PRO A 408 4.88 -1.85 9.15
CA PRO A 408 4.45 -0.97 10.25
C PRO A 408 5.60 -0.05 10.72
N SER A 409 5.32 0.90 11.61
CA SER A 409 6.37 1.76 12.18
C SER A 409 7.53 0.94 12.77
N LEU A 410 8.72 1.53 12.68
CA LEU A 410 9.99 0.84 12.93
C LEU A 410 10.21 0.64 14.42
N SER A 411 10.91 -0.46 14.74
CA SER A 411 11.44 -0.67 16.08
C SER A 411 12.65 0.22 16.34
N ASP A 412 13.52 0.38 15.34
CA ASP A 412 14.78 1.12 15.42
C ASP A 412 15.11 1.77 14.06
N TRP A 413 15.79 2.92 14.08
CA TRP A 413 16.04 3.74 12.89
C TRP A 413 17.33 4.54 12.98
N ALA A 414 17.90 4.93 11.82
CA ALA A 414 19.00 5.89 11.75
C ALA A 414 19.14 6.52 10.35
N VAL A 415 19.50 7.80 10.27
CA VAL A 415 19.84 8.50 9.00
C VAL A 415 21.34 8.58 8.66
N ASP A 416 22.23 8.23 9.60
CA ASP A 416 23.70 8.21 9.41
C ASP A 416 24.33 6.85 9.79
N GLY A 417 23.72 5.75 9.35
CA GLY A 417 24.17 4.40 9.71
C GLY A 417 25.62 4.07 9.28
N LEU A 418 26.13 4.72 8.22
CA LEU A 418 27.54 4.62 7.82
C LEU A 418 28.46 5.43 8.74
N GLY A 419 28.17 6.71 8.97
CA GLY A 419 29.00 7.60 9.80
C GLY A 419 29.07 7.14 11.26
N MET A 420 28.02 6.46 11.74
CA MET A 420 27.94 5.87 13.07
C MET A 420 28.45 4.43 13.15
N SER A 421 28.91 3.85 12.03
CA SER A 421 29.39 2.46 11.97
C SER A 421 28.33 1.44 12.46
N GLN A 422 27.07 1.67 12.09
CA GLN A 422 25.91 0.80 12.38
C GLN A 422 25.49 -0.04 11.18
N TRP A 423 25.94 0.27 9.96
CA TRP A 423 25.56 -0.41 8.71
C TRP A 423 25.70 -1.95 8.72
N TRP A 424 26.60 -2.51 9.52
CA TRP A 424 26.94 -3.95 9.55
C TRP A 424 26.29 -4.74 10.70
N LYS A 425 25.45 -4.14 11.54
CA LYS A 425 24.85 -4.79 12.72
C LYS A 425 23.40 -4.38 12.94
N SER A 426 22.63 -5.22 13.64
CA SER A 426 21.36 -4.80 14.23
C SER A 426 21.56 -3.59 15.14
N LEU A 427 20.53 -2.76 15.24
CA LEU A 427 20.45 -1.72 16.24
C LEU A 427 20.02 -2.32 17.58
N THR A 428 20.34 -1.60 18.65
CA THR A 428 19.80 -1.83 19.99
C THR A 428 19.41 -0.49 20.58
N THR A 429 18.63 -0.48 21.66
CA THR A 429 18.24 0.76 22.35
C THR A 429 19.43 1.63 22.79
N ASP A 430 20.64 1.08 22.94
CA ASP A 430 21.85 1.83 23.28
C ASP A 430 22.54 2.50 22.08
N ASP A 431 22.18 2.09 20.85
CA ASP A 431 22.67 2.68 19.62
C ASP A 431 22.04 4.05 19.35
N ALA A 432 22.70 4.85 18.51
CA ALA A 432 22.18 6.15 18.10
C ALA A 432 21.02 5.98 17.10
N HIS A 433 19.91 6.66 17.41
CA HIS A 433 18.65 6.64 16.66
C HIS A 433 18.39 7.99 16.01
N THR A 434 19.31 8.44 15.17
CA THR A 434 19.24 9.81 14.64
C THR A 434 18.19 9.94 13.57
N ILE A 435 17.32 10.94 13.75
CA ILE A 435 16.33 11.38 12.76
C ILE A 435 16.88 12.50 11.85
N ASP A 436 17.82 13.29 12.37
CA ASP A 436 18.51 14.40 11.69
C ASP A 436 20.02 14.37 11.96
N ARG A 437 20.76 15.28 11.32
CA ARG A 437 22.18 15.51 11.63
C ARG A 437 22.44 16.95 12.06
N THR A 438 23.27 17.12 13.09
CA THR A 438 23.76 18.43 13.56
C THR A 438 24.55 19.27 12.53
N SER A 439 24.90 18.73 11.37
CA SER A 439 25.65 19.43 10.32
C SER A 439 25.12 19.05 8.94
N GLU A 440 24.12 19.78 8.48
CA GLU A 440 23.51 19.61 7.17
C GLU A 440 23.92 20.70 6.16
N PRO A 441 23.81 20.43 4.84
CA PRO A 441 23.54 19.12 4.23
C PRO A 441 24.80 18.24 4.32
N PHE A 442 24.65 16.95 4.55
CA PHE A 442 25.80 16.05 4.62
C PHE A 442 25.84 15.07 3.45
N LYS A 443 27.03 14.52 3.21
CA LYS A 443 27.29 13.68 2.06
C LYS A 443 26.72 12.28 2.31
N SER A 444 25.83 11.85 1.41
CA SER A 444 25.29 10.50 1.32
C SER A 444 24.67 9.97 2.62
N PRO A 445 23.46 10.44 3.00
CA PRO A 445 22.68 9.85 4.08
C PRO A 445 22.56 8.33 3.94
N TYR A 446 22.63 7.62 5.06
CA TYR A 446 22.50 6.17 5.09
C TYR A 446 21.37 5.80 6.04
N LEU A 447 20.26 5.38 5.44
CA LEU A 447 19.07 5.00 6.17
C LEU A 447 19.18 3.57 6.67
N ILE A 448 18.80 3.37 7.93
CA ILE A 448 18.45 2.08 8.52
C ILE A 448 17.02 2.22 9.01
N GLY A 449 16.13 1.35 8.56
CA GLY A 449 14.85 1.11 9.22
C GLY A 449 14.77 -0.36 9.60
N GLU A 450 14.63 -0.65 10.89
CA GLU A 450 14.67 -1.99 11.47
C GLU A 450 13.34 -2.35 12.16
N TRP A 451 12.89 -3.58 11.93
CA TRP A 451 11.77 -4.20 12.63
C TRP A 451 12.28 -5.35 13.49
N ASP A 452 11.85 -5.35 14.75
CA ASP A 452 12.13 -6.41 15.71
C ASP A 452 10.84 -7.18 16.02
N PHE A 453 10.83 -8.47 15.73
CA PHE A 453 9.64 -9.32 15.88
C PHE A 453 10.01 -10.76 16.24
N LEU A 454 8.98 -11.52 16.62
CA LEU A 454 9.10 -12.92 16.99
C LEU A 454 8.40 -13.78 15.94
N LEU A 455 8.92 -14.97 15.63
CA LEU A 455 8.27 -15.94 14.74
C LEU A 455 8.13 -17.30 15.41
N SER A 456 6.98 -17.94 15.25
CA SER A 456 6.62 -19.21 15.89
C SER A 456 5.99 -20.20 14.89
N ASP A 457 5.98 -21.50 15.19
CA ASP A 457 5.32 -22.52 14.37
C ASP A 457 3.81 -22.63 14.61
N ALA A 458 3.28 -21.82 15.53
CA ALA A 458 1.86 -21.66 15.79
C ALA A 458 1.56 -20.22 16.24
N PRO A 459 0.36 -19.68 15.91
CA PRO A 459 -0.05 -18.36 16.34
C PRO A 459 -0.13 -18.28 17.87
N TYR A 460 0.35 -17.19 18.44
CA TYR A 460 0.21 -16.87 19.84
C TYR A 460 0.07 -15.36 20.07
N THR A 461 -0.39 -15.01 21.26
CA THR A 461 -0.42 -13.63 21.76
C THR A 461 0.41 -13.55 23.05
N ILE A 462 1.33 -12.58 23.14
CA ILE A 462 2.08 -12.28 24.38
C ILE A 462 1.59 -10.97 24.96
N ASP A 463 1.06 -11.04 26.18
CA ASP A 463 0.73 -9.86 26.99
C ASP A 463 2.00 -9.28 27.63
N CYS A 464 2.11 -7.95 27.66
CA CYS A 464 3.21 -7.29 28.36
C CYS A 464 2.97 -7.28 29.88
N PRO A 465 3.90 -7.77 30.71
CA PRO A 465 3.74 -7.70 32.16
C PRO A 465 4.06 -6.31 32.76
N TRP A 466 4.62 -5.35 32.00
CA TRP A 466 5.38 -4.22 32.58
C TRP A 466 5.07 -2.81 32.03
N THR A 467 4.27 -2.64 30.97
CA THR A 467 3.97 -1.31 30.41
C THR A 467 2.69 -0.71 30.99
N GLN A 468 2.71 0.58 31.32
CA GLN A 468 1.51 1.34 31.74
C GLN A 468 0.48 1.54 30.61
N ASN A 469 0.81 1.15 29.37
CA ASN A 469 -0.13 1.04 28.26
C ASN A 469 -0.71 -0.38 28.27
N GLU A 470 -1.80 -0.55 29.02
CA GLU A 470 -2.34 -1.85 29.46
C GLU A 470 -3.08 -2.67 28.36
N ASN A 471 -3.04 -2.31 27.07
CA ASN A 471 -4.08 -2.78 26.12
C ASN A 471 -3.62 -3.41 24.79
N THR A 472 -2.33 -3.47 24.46
CA THR A 472 -1.88 -3.94 23.14
C THR A 472 -0.96 -5.15 23.27
N PRO A 473 -1.44 -6.37 23.00
CA PRO A 473 -0.58 -7.55 23.07
C PRO A 473 0.21 -7.76 21.78
N ILE A 474 1.35 -8.47 21.84
CA ILE A 474 2.12 -8.83 20.64
C ILE A 474 1.45 -10.01 19.96
N LYS A 475 1.13 -9.85 18.67
CA LYS A 475 0.76 -10.94 17.76
C LYS A 475 1.99 -11.62 17.23
N VAL A 476 2.01 -12.94 17.24
CA VAL A 476 3.10 -13.70 16.65
C VAL A 476 2.60 -14.93 15.93
N ASP A 477 3.10 -15.08 14.71
CA ASP A 477 2.80 -16.21 13.84
C ASP A 477 4.06 -16.66 13.09
N LYS A 478 3.89 -17.44 12.03
CA LYS A 478 4.95 -17.96 11.16
C LYS A 478 5.53 -16.90 10.22
N GLN A 479 4.89 -15.75 10.11
CA GLN A 479 5.22 -14.73 9.13
C GLN A 479 5.09 -13.35 9.73
N PHE A 480 6.04 -12.49 9.38
CA PHE A 480 5.97 -11.05 9.55
C PHE A 480 6.14 -10.39 8.19
N ARG A 481 5.38 -9.32 7.95
CA ARG A 481 5.56 -8.43 6.80
C ARG A 481 6.07 -7.06 7.23
N GLY A 482 7.21 -6.68 6.65
CA GLY A 482 7.60 -5.28 6.55
C GLY A 482 7.37 -4.76 5.14
N VAL A 483 6.97 -3.50 4.99
CA VAL A 483 6.75 -2.83 3.71
C VAL A 483 7.66 -1.62 3.64
N THR A 484 8.33 -1.46 2.49
CA THR A 484 9.05 -0.22 2.19
C THR A 484 8.57 0.35 0.87
N VAL A 485 8.18 1.62 0.89
CA VAL A 485 7.82 2.40 -0.29
C VAL A 485 8.97 3.35 -0.58
N TYR A 486 9.62 3.16 -1.73
CA TYR A 486 10.66 4.05 -2.22
C TYR A 486 10.13 4.92 -3.34
N GLY A 487 10.38 6.23 -3.28
CA GLY A 487 10.02 7.12 -4.37
C GLY A 487 10.98 8.30 -4.54
N LEU A 488 10.83 8.95 -5.69
CA LEU A 488 11.65 10.10 -6.08
C LEU A 488 10.82 11.04 -6.95
N THR A 489 10.73 12.31 -6.54
CA THR A 489 9.89 13.33 -7.17
C THR A 489 10.66 14.64 -7.37
N ASP A 490 10.02 15.59 -8.04
CA ASP A 490 10.49 16.97 -8.03
C ASP A 490 10.19 17.60 -6.66
N PHE A 491 10.96 18.62 -6.27
CA PHE A 491 10.73 19.35 -5.03
C PHE A 491 9.65 20.44 -5.22
N HIS A 492 8.63 20.46 -4.37
CA HIS A 492 7.41 21.27 -4.51
C HIS A 492 7.12 22.19 -3.32
N ASN A 493 8.06 22.33 -2.39
CA ASN A 493 7.95 23.22 -1.21
C ASN A 493 8.77 24.54 -1.36
N ASP A 494 8.97 25.01 -2.59
CA ASP A 494 9.84 26.15 -2.93
C ASP A 494 9.27 27.54 -2.57
N ASN A 495 7.97 27.65 -2.30
CA ASN A 495 7.33 28.91 -1.90
C ASN A 495 7.64 29.39 -0.47
N ILE A 496 8.41 28.65 0.33
CA ILE A 496 8.81 29.10 1.68
C ILE A 496 9.98 30.09 1.62
N LEU A 497 10.73 30.16 0.51
CA LEU A 497 11.96 30.95 0.42
C LEU A 497 11.77 32.38 -0.11
N ASP A 498 10.60 32.77 -0.61
CA ASP A 498 10.40 34.07 -1.28
C ASP A 498 9.15 34.86 -0.88
N ASP A 499 8.25 34.34 -0.04
CA ASP A 499 7.03 35.07 0.38
C ASP A 499 6.98 35.29 1.92
N GLU A 500 7.05 36.54 2.34
CA GLU A 500 6.92 36.99 3.74
C GLU A 500 5.48 36.86 4.31
N ASP A 501 4.50 36.26 3.61
CA ASP A 501 3.07 36.54 3.88
C ASP A 501 2.07 35.35 3.87
N TYR A 502 2.48 34.08 3.96
CA TYR A 502 1.50 32.98 4.05
C TYR A 502 1.75 31.98 5.20
N GLU A 503 1.06 32.21 6.31
CA GLU A 503 0.84 31.21 7.37
C GLU A 503 -0.26 30.24 6.91
N TYR A 504 0.12 29.02 6.50
CA TYR A 504 -0.86 27.98 6.17
C TYR A 504 -1.24 27.18 7.42
N GLU A 505 -2.50 27.32 7.83
CA GLU A 505 -3.12 26.60 8.93
C GLU A 505 -3.94 25.41 8.40
N TRP A 506 -3.43 24.19 8.58
CA TRP A 506 -4.31 23.02 8.58
C TRP A 506 -5.31 23.18 9.72
N CYS A 507 -6.58 22.94 9.40
CA CYS A 507 -7.69 23.17 10.30
C CYS A 507 -7.45 22.54 11.68
N TYR A 508 -7.46 23.40 12.69
CA TYR A 508 -7.67 23.07 14.09
C TYR A 508 -9.01 22.33 14.23
N TYR A 509 -9.00 21.09 14.74
CA TYR A 509 -10.05 20.71 15.68
C TYR A 509 -9.54 21.00 17.08
N SER A 510 -10.20 21.96 17.71
CA SER A 510 -10.01 22.32 19.10
C SER A 510 -10.01 21.08 19.98
N THR A 511 -8.97 20.97 20.82
CA THR A 511 -8.85 20.16 22.04
C THR A 511 -10.14 19.47 22.52
N PRO A 512 -10.09 18.19 22.94
CA PRO A 512 -11.20 17.59 23.67
C PRO A 512 -11.34 18.27 25.03
N TYR A 513 -12.18 19.30 25.11
CA TYR A 513 -12.61 19.84 26.39
C TYR A 513 -13.65 18.86 26.94
N ARG A 514 -13.25 18.08 27.96
CA ARG A 514 -14.15 17.31 28.82
C ARG A 514 -15.11 18.28 29.52
N GLU A 515 -16.23 18.62 28.88
CA GLU A 515 -17.40 19.09 29.60
C GLU A 515 -18.42 17.97 29.71
N GLN A 516 -18.53 17.45 30.94
CA GLN A 516 -19.57 16.55 31.39
C GLN A 516 -20.94 17.21 31.18
N ALA A 517 -21.58 16.95 30.04
CA ALA A 517 -22.98 17.31 29.84
C ALA A 517 -23.88 16.39 30.68
N THR A 518 -24.14 16.78 31.92
CA THR A 518 -25.25 16.23 32.71
C THR A 518 -26.57 16.69 32.09
N VAL A 519 -27.30 15.78 31.43
CA VAL A 519 -28.66 16.03 30.95
C VAL A 519 -29.64 15.78 32.09
N GLN A 520 -30.23 16.85 32.64
CA GLN A 520 -31.46 16.78 33.44
C GLN A 520 -32.66 16.82 32.49
N SER A 521 -33.54 15.83 32.59
CA SER A 521 -34.79 15.74 31.82
C SER A 521 -35.85 16.72 32.33
N TYR A 522 -36.46 17.50 31.44
CA TYR A 522 -37.80 18.05 31.63
C TYR A 522 -38.69 17.62 30.44
N ASP A 523 -39.82 17.00 30.79
CA ASP A 523 -41.02 16.84 29.97
C ASP A 523 -41.03 15.83 28.80
N GLY A 524 -40.93 14.55 29.12
CA GLY A 524 -42.06 13.61 28.91
C GLY A 524 -42.60 13.25 27.52
N GLU A 525 -41.99 13.60 26.39
CA GLU A 525 -42.42 13.09 25.06
C GLU A 525 -41.26 12.52 24.23
N PHE A 526 -41.34 11.23 23.89
CA PHE A 526 -40.39 10.53 23.00
C PHE A 526 -40.83 10.67 21.55
N LEU A 527 -40.06 11.39 20.74
CA LEU A 527 -40.02 11.26 19.28
C LEU A 527 -38.69 10.58 18.92
N TRP A 528 -38.77 9.46 18.22
CA TRP A 528 -37.60 8.73 17.73
C TRP A 528 -37.00 9.46 16.53
N GLU A 529 -35.98 10.27 16.76
CA GLU A 529 -35.10 10.78 15.70
C GLU A 529 -33.78 9.99 15.77
N LYS A 530 -33.40 9.38 14.64
CA LYS A 530 -32.15 8.63 14.45
C LYS A 530 -30.96 9.56 14.74
N LYS A 531 -30.40 9.47 15.95
CA LYS A 531 -28.98 9.68 16.19
C LYS A 531 -28.37 8.31 16.39
N TYR A 532 -27.68 7.82 15.36
CA TYR A 532 -26.63 6.82 15.55
C TYR A 532 -25.60 7.48 16.47
N PHE A 533 -25.67 7.15 17.76
CA PHE A 533 -24.54 7.27 18.65
C PHE A 533 -23.77 5.97 18.44
N ASP A 534 -22.71 6.04 17.66
CA ASP A 534 -21.68 4.99 17.65
C ASP A 534 -20.58 5.43 18.62
N PRO A 535 -20.41 4.74 19.77
CA PRO A 535 -19.34 5.04 20.71
C PRO A 535 -17.98 4.41 20.33
N TYR A 536 -17.80 3.85 19.12
CA TYR A 536 -16.54 3.24 18.67
C TYR A 536 -15.82 3.95 17.50
N LYS A 537 -16.37 5.01 16.91
CA LYS A 537 -15.61 5.88 15.99
C LYS A 537 -14.87 6.98 16.78
N TRP A 538 -13.73 6.62 17.36
CA TRP A 538 -12.71 7.59 17.74
C TRP A 538 -11.67 7.60 16.63
N ASP A 539 -11.89 8.44 15.62
CA ASP A 539 -10.85 8.78 14.64
C ASP A 539 -9.68 9.40 15.38
N HIS A 540 -8.63 8.60 15.56
CA HIS A 540 -7.32 9.06 15.98
C HIS A 540 -6.58 9.62 14.76
N ASP A 541 -7.09 10.73 14.23
CA ASP A 541 -6.34 11.54 13.27
C ASP A 541 -5.18 12.24 14.00
N ILE A 542 -4.04 11.56 14.09
CA ILE A 542 -2.76 12.28 14.15
C ILE A 542 -2.55 12.85 12.75
N VAL A 543 -3.02 14.09 12.57
CA VAL A 543 -2.84 14.86 11.34
C VAL A 543 -1.34 15.08 11.14
N PRO A 544 -0.72 14.59 10.05
CA PRO A 544 0.62 15.03 9.68
C PRO A 544 0.56 16.54 9.48
N TYR A 545 1.40 17.30 10.16
CA TYR A 545 1.57 18.71 9.86
C TYR A 545 2.21 18.86 8.47
N VAL A 546 1.41 18.86 7.40
CA VAL A 546 1.87 19.16 6.04
C VAL A 546 2.03 20.68 5.90
N GLY A 547 3.07 21.27 6.49
CA GLY A 547 3.30 22.71 6.38
C GLY A 547 3.00 23.53 7.63
N LYS A 548 3.10 22.94 8.83
CA LYS A 548 3.32 23.70 10.08
C LYS A 548 4.51 23.12 10.83
N GLY A 549 5.47 23.99 11.14
CA GLY A 549 6.83 23.59 11.48
C GLY A 549 7.29 23.88 12.91
N TYR A 550 8.40 23.24 13.28
CA TYR A 550 9.51 23.71 14.11
C TYR A 550 10.86 23.22 13.51
N ASP A 551 11.83 24.11 13.27
CA ASP A 551 13.29 23.87 13.04
C ASP A 551 14.03 25.15 13.48
N ASP A 552 15.11 24.96 14.24
CA ASP A 552 15.91 26.01 14.89
C ASP A 552 17.36 26.13 14.40
N ASN A 553 17.80 25.50 13.29
CA ASN A 553 19.22 25.54 12.91
C ASN A 553 19.64 26.15 11.56
N MET A 554 18.79 27.01 10.96
CA MET A 554 19.24 28.00 9.96
C MET A 554 19.77 29.28 10.65
N ASN A 555 21.04 29.27 11.05
CA ASN A 555 21.69 30.44 11.64
C ASN A 555 21.86 31.58 10.60
N GLY A 556 20.87 32.47 10.52
CA GLY A 556 20.88 33.63 9.64
C GLY A 556 19.70 34.59 9.81
N PHE A 557 19.56 35.23 10.97
CA PHE A 557 18.70 36.42 11.21
C PHE A 557 17.19 36.33 10.91
N TYR A 558 16.65 35.13 10.62
CA TYR A 558 15.22 34.82 10.42
C TYR A 558 14.86 33.42 10.98
N ALA A 559 15.22 33.13 12.23
CA ALA A 559 15.24 31.77 12.79
C ALA A 559 14.11 31.44 13.80
N ASP A 560 12.91 32.00 13.65
CA ASP A 560 11.85 31.83 14.67
C ASP A 560 10.57 31.08 14.22
N TYR A 561 10.41 30.56 12.98
CA TYR A 561 9.09 30.04 12.52
C TYR A 561 9.00 28.90 11.48
N TYR A 562 10.06 28.20 11.06
CA TYR A 562 9.96 27.20 9.96
C TYR A 562 10.52 25.84 10.40
N GLY A 563 9.87 24.72 10.04
CA GLY A 563 10.24 23.37 10.50
C GLY A 563 10.30 22.26 9.46
N ASN A 564 10.52 21.03 9.91
CA ASN A 564 10.52 19.82 9.07
C ASN A 564 9.14 19.61 8.42
N ILE A 565 9.06 19.78 7.10
CA ILE A 565 7.81 19.71 6.32
C ILE A 565 7.94 18.64 5.24
N ILE A 566 6.94 17.76 5.19
CA ILE A 566 6.82 16.75 4.12
C ILE A 566 6.50 17.46 2.80
N ASP A 567 7.19 17.06 1.73
CA ASP A 567 6.91 17.54 0.38
C ASP A 567 5.50 17.16 -0.08
N LYS A 568 4.80 18.10 -0.71
CA LYS A 568 3.39 17.93 -1.11
C LYS A 568 3.18 16.76 -2.05
N GLU A 569 4.11 16.51 -2.98
CA GLU A 569 4.00 15.36 -3.88
C GLU A 569 4.33 14.06 -3.16
N VAL A 570 5.30 14.06 -2.25
CA VAL A 570 5.60 12.90 -1.39
C VAL A 570 4.36 12.50 -0.57
N ALA A 571 3.69 13.47 0.07
CA ALA A 571 2.44 13.22 0.80
C ALA A 571 1.34 12.65 -0.12
N TYR A 572 1.20 13.17 -1.35
CA TYR A 572 0.25 12.64 -2.33
C TYR A 572 0.50 11.16 -2.64
N GLN A 573 1.75 10.79 -2.92
CA GLN A 573 2.10 9.40 -3.26
C GLN A 573 1.84 8.47 -2.06
N LEU A 574 2.29 8.86 -0.87
CA LEU A 574 2.12 8.07 0.35
C LEU A 574 0.67 7.91 0.76
N TYR A 575 -0.17 8.95 0.65
CA TYR A 575 -1.61 8.83 0.92
C TYR A 575 -2.30 7.89 -0.04
N GLN A 576 -1.91 7.85 -1.32
CA GLN A 576 -2.45 6.84 -2.24
C GLN A 576 -2.18 5.40 -1.77
N LYS A 577 -1.13 5.18 -0.97
CA LYS A 577 -0.76 3.86 -0.45
C LYS A 577 -1.29 3.57 0.94
N PHE A 578 -1.07 4.48 1.89
CA PHE A 578 -1.42 4.30 3.31
C PHE A 578 -2.83 4.77 3.68
N LYS A 579 -3.50 5.51 2.78
CA LYS A 579 -4.90 5.95 2.91
C LYS A 579 -5.61 5.88 1.54
N PRO A 580 -5.66 4.69 0.89
CA PRO A 580 -6.12 4.60 -0.49
C PRO A 580 -7.61 4.94 -0.63
N TRP A 581 -8.05 5.03 -1.88
CA TRP A 581 -9.48 5.00 -2.18
C TRP A 581 -9.96 3.56 -2.04
N ASP A 582 -10.78 3.28 -1.03
CA ASP A 582 -11.21 1.93 -0.61
C ASP A 582 -12.69 1.65 -0.94
N LEU A 583 -13.14 0.43 -0.63
CA LEU A 583 -14.50 -0.03 -0.93
C LEU A 583 -15.57 0.66 -0.09
N GLU A 584 -15.25 1.07 1.15
CA GLU A 584 -16.14 1.89 1.98
C GLU A 584 -16.44 3.21 1.25
N LYS A 585 -15.40 3.99 0.90
CA LYS A 585 -15.52 5.26 0.15
C LYS A 585 -16.17 5.08 -1.22
N SER A 586 -15.98 3.92 -1.85
CA SER A 586 -16.64 3.58 -3.11
C SER A 586 -18.14 3.31 -2.95
N SER A 587 -18.54 2.76 -1.80
CA SER A 587 -19.93 2.48 -1.49
C SER A 587 -20.66 3.71 -0.93
N GLU A 588 -19.95 4.62 -0.25
CA GLU A 588 -20.44 5.88 0.33
C GLU A 588 -19.95 7.09 -0.50
N LYS A 589 -20.67 7.41 -1.57
CA LYS A 589 -20.36 8.58 -2.41
C LYS A 589 -21.05 9.84 -1.90
N TRP A 590 -20.27 10.91 -1.75
CA TRP A 590 -20.76 12.24 -1.36
C TRP A 590 -20.76 13.25 -2.52
N THR A 591 -19.92 13.03 -3.53
CA THR A 591 -19.71 13.97 -4.64
C THR A 591 -20.05 13.38 -6.01
N SER A 592 -20.57 14.24 -6.90
CA SER A 592 -20.74 13.98 -8.34
C SER A 592 -19.78 14.84 -9.16
N ARG A 593 -19.45 14.40 -10.37
CA ARG A 593 -18.47 15.02 -11.28
C ARG A 593 -19.10 15.68 -12.49
N TRP A 594 -18.64 16.88 -12.79
CA TRP A 594 -19.13 17.72 -13.89
C TRP A 594 -17.98 18.34 -14.67
N VAL A 595 -18.29 18.77 -15.89
CA VAL A 595 -17.40 19.55 -16.75
C VAL A 595 -18.16 20.72 -17.33
N GLU A 596 -17.54 21.87 -17.45
CA GLU A 596 -18.06 23.03 -18.15
C GLU A 596 -16.99 23.62 -19.09
N PHE A 597 -17.44 24.20 -20.21
CA PHE A 597 -16.58 24.76 -21.23
C PHE A 597 -16.87 26.25 -21.45
N GLY A 598 -15.80 27.03 -21.56
CA GLY A 598 -15.84 28.45 -21.86
C GLY A 598 -14.82 28.84 -22.92
N LEU A 599 -14.84 30.13 -23.27
CA LEU A 599 -13.84 30.77 -24.10
C LEU A 599 -13.32 32.02 -23.36
N GLY A 600 -12.08 32.43 -23.67
CA GLY A 600 -11.58 33.75 -23.31
C GLY A 600 -12.55 34.86 -23.76
N LYS A 601 -12.54 35.99 -23.05
CA LYS A 601 -13.47 37.10 -23.25
C LYS A 601 -12.84 38.19 -24.09
N ALA A 602 -13.70 38.95 -24.78
CA ALA A 602 -13.31 40.25 -25.30
C ALA A 602 -13.29 41.25 -24.14
N SER A 603 -12.48 42.30 -24.21
CA SER A 603 -12.38 43.28 -23.11
C SER A 603 -13.67 44.02 -22.74
N ALA A 604 -14.72 43.93 -23.56
CA ALA A 604 -16.04 44.47 -23.21
C ALA A 604 -16.89 43.49 -22.37
N ASP A 605 -16.52 42.21 -22.34
CA ASP A 605 -17.21 41.10 -21.68
C ASP A 605 -16.43 40.56 -20.46
N GLU A 606 -15.24 41.13 -20.18
CA GLU A 606 -14.46 40.91 -18.96
C GLU A 606 -15.12 41.59 -17.74
N ILE A 607 -14.80 41.12 -16.52
CA ILE A 607 -15.35 41.66 -15.26
C ILE A 607 -14.36 42.62 -14.59
N ASP A 608 -14.82 43.76 -14.07
CA ASP A 608 -13.96 44.71 -13.35
C ASP A 608 -13.64 44.17 -11.94
N GLY A 609 -12.40 44.36 -11.50
CA GLY A 609 -11.96 43.99 -10.15
C GLY A 609 -12.82 44.62 -9.04
N LYS A 610 -13.41 45.79 -9.28
CA LYS A 610 -14.38 46.41 -8.36
C LYS A 610 -15.63 45.54 -8.18
N ASP A 611 -16.14 44.98 -9.26
CA ASP A 611 -17.36 44.16 -9.21
C ASP A 611 -17.05 42.79 -8.57
N LEU A 612 -15.85 42.24 -8.79
CA LEU A 612 -15.36 41.07 -8.06
C LEU A 612 -15.23 41.33 -6.55
N ASN A 613 -14.64 42.46 -6.17
CA ASN A 613 -14.53 42.85 -4.76
C ASN A 613 -15.89 43.13 -4.12
N GLU A 614 -16.89 43.65 -4.86
CA GLU A 614 -18.24 43.81 -4.33
C GLU A 614 -18.92 42.47 -4.01
N ILE A 615 -18.63 41.42 -4.79
CA ILE A 615 -19.09 40.06 -4.50
C ILE A 615 -18.43 39.56 -3.20
N ILE A 616 -17.13 39.82 -3.01
CA ILE A 616 -16.36 39.43 -1.81
C ILE A 616 -16.75 40.25 -0.57
N ASP A 617 -16.91 41.56 -0.69
CA ASP A 617 -17.21 42.48 0.42
C ASP A 617 -18.64 42.28 0.96
N GLY A 618 -19.54 41.70 0.17
CA GLY A 618 -20.82 41.17 0.66
C GLY A 618 -20.67 40.08 1.74
N GLN A 619 -19.46 39.54 1.93
CA GLN A 619 -19.14 38.39 2.78
C GLN A 619 -18.36 38.75 4.07
N ARG A 620 -17.89 40.00 4.25
CA ARG A 620 -17.02 40.39 5.39
C ARG A 620 -17.46 41.67 6.13
N THR A 621 -17.14 41.74 7.44
CA THR A 621 -17.36 42.94 8.26
C THR A 621 -16.33 44.05 8.06
N ASP A 622 -15.18 43.72 7.46
CA ASP A 622 -14.11 44.65 7.07
C ASP A 622 -13.78 44.46 5.58
N PRO A 623 -13.88 45.49 4.72
CA PRO A 623 -13.70 45.35 3.28
C PRO A 623 -12.22 45.13 2.91
N VAL A 624 -11.96 44.11 2.07
CA VAL A 624 -10.62 43.78 1.56
C VAL A 624 -10.70 43.75 0.03
N ASN A 625 -10.04 44.70 -0.63
CA ASN A 625 -9.90 44.68 -2.08
C ASN A 625 -8.83 43.63 -2.46
N VAL A 626 -9.27 42.44 -2.83
CA VAL A 626 -8.38 41.37 -3.32
C VAL A 626 -7.98 41.64 -4.77
N PHE A 627 -8.91 42.13 -5.59
CA PHE A 627 -8.68 42.47 -6.99
C PHE A 627 -8.47 43.98 -7.19
N LYS A 628 -7.81 44.37 -8.28
CA LYS A 628 -7.53 45.79 -8.52
C LYS A 628 -8.69 46.47 -9.24
N ASN A 629 -9.36 47.39 -8.55
CA ASN A 629 -10.43 48.22 -9.14
C ASN A 629 -9.96 48.94 -10.42
N GLY A 630 -10.78 48.90 -11.48
CA GLY A 630 -10.44 49.48 -12.79
C GLY A 630 -9.53 48.59 -13.66
N THR A 631 -9.20 47.38 -13.20
CA THR A 631 -8.57 46.32 -13.99
C THR A 631 -9.64 45.29 -14.31
N THR A 632 -9.67 44.80 -15.55
CA THR A 632 -10.63 43.80 -16.01
C THR A 632 -9.98 42.43 -16.05
N TYR A 633 -10.79 41.38 -15.87
CA TYR A 633 -10.34 40.00 -15.75
C TYR A 633 -11.17 39.07 -16.63
N ASP A 634 -10.49 38.11 -17.26
CA ASP A 634 -11.12 36.94 -17.84
C ASP A 634 -11.75 36.06 -16.75
N TYR A 635 -12.94 35.53 -17.04
CA TYR A 635 -13.62 34.62 -16.14
C TYR A 635 -14.54 33.63 -16.85
N ILE A 636 -14.75 32.48 -16.22
CA ILE A 636 -15.87 31.59 -16.53
C ILE A 636 -16.89 31.64 -15.39
N TYR A 637 -18.16 31.66 -15.76
CA TYR A 637 -19.27 31.66 -14.82
C TYR A 637 -19.83 30.25 -14.73
N LEU A 638 -19.97 29.73 -13.52
CA LEU A 638 -20.54 28.41 -13.27
C LEU A 638 -21.97 28.61 -12.73
N GLU A 639 -22.98 28.37 -13.57
CA GLU A 639 -24.41 28.46 -13.21
C GLU A 639 -24.91 27.13 -12.68
N MET A 640 -25.19 26.98 -11.36
CA MET A 640 -26.12 25.97 -10.80
C MET A 640 -26.26 26.03 -9.26
N THR A 641 -27.49 25.83 -8.77
CA THR A 641 -27.89 25.81 -7.35
C THR A 641 -27.77 24.42 -6.73
N ASN A 642 -26.62 24.17 -6.09
CA ASN A 642 -26.40 23.46 -4.81
C ASN A 642 -24.88 23.25 -4.69
N MET A 643 -24.15 24.36 -4.75
CA MET A 643 -22.69 24.42 -4.76
C MET A 643 -22.16 24.47 -3.33
N LEU A 644 -22.38 23.40 -2.57
CA LEU A 644 -21.70 23.20 -1.30
C LEU A 644 -20.15 22.99 -1.39
N PRO A 645 -19.45 22.72 -2.54
CA PRO A 645 -17.98 22.68 -2.55
C PRO A 645 -17.36 24.05 -2.27
N PHE A 646 -18.12 25.12 -2.54
CA PHE A 646 -17.66 26.50 -2.51
C PHE A 646 -18.21 27.29 -1.33
N TYR A 647 -19.30 26.81 -0.70
CA TYR A 647 -19.87 27.41 0.50
C TYR A 647 -18.94 27.26 1.73
N SER A 648 -18.07 26.24 1.77
CA SER A 648 -17.03 26.12 2.82
C SER A 648 -15.75 26.91 2.50
N ILE A 649 -15.45 27.17 1.22
CA ILE A 649 -14.30 28.00 0.77
C ILE A 649 -14.47 29.47 1.22
N ALA A 650 -15.71 29.95 1.40
CA ALA A 650 -15.97 31.27 1.97
C ALA A 650 -15.62 31.38 3.48
N TYR A 651 -15.56 30.25 4.20
CA TYR A 651 -15.29 30.19 5.65
C TYR A 651 -13.92 29.60 6.02
N HIS A 652 -13.34 28.77 5.16
CA HIS A 652 -12.01 28.20 5.31
C HIS A 652 -11.12 28.75 4.21
N HIS A 653 -10.17 29.58 4.60
CA HIS A 653 -9.38 30.41 3.69
C HIS A 653 -8.69 29.66 2.54
N ASP A 654 -8.49 28.33 2.62
CA ASP A 654 -7.87 27.52 1.55
C ASP A 654 -8.42 26.07 1.40
N GLY A 655 -9.50 25.67 2.09
CA GLY A 655 -9.93 24.26 2.15
C GLY A 655 -10.69 23.77 0.90
N VAL A 656 -10.06 22.94 0.07
CA VAL A 656 -10.75 22.19 -1.00
C VAL A 656 -11.53 21.05 -0.34
N ILE A 657 -12.86 21.03 -0.52
CA ILE A 657 -13.66 19.88 -0.07
C ILE A 657 -13.20 18.64 -0.83
N GLY A 658 -12.80 17.61 -0.09
CA GLY A 658 -12.42 16.31 -0.60
C GLY A 658 -13.61 15.53 -1.15
N ASP A 659 -13.35 14.32 -1.63
CA ASP A 659 -14.43 13.39 -2.00
C ASP A 659 -15.20 12.82 -0.80
N ASP A 660 -14.67 13.06 0.40
CA ASP A 660 -15.26 12.79 1.71
C ASP A 660 -15.55 14.14 2.43
N PRO A 661 -16.73 14.34 3.03
CA PRO A 661 -17.05 15.52 3.83
C PRO A 661 -16.10 15.78 5.01
N GLU A 662 -15.41 14.76 5.52
CA GLU A 662 -14.45 14.85 6.62
C GLU A 662 -13.03 15.19 6.11
N GLU A 663 -12.76 14.98 4.81
CA GLU A 663 -11.49 15.32 4.18
C GLU A 663 -11.52 16.76 3.64
N VAL A 664 -10.86 17.68 4.34
CA VAL A 664 -10.50 19.01 3.80
C VAL A 664 -9.01 19.01 3.50
N GLY A 665 -8.63 19.24 2.24
CA GLY A 665 -7.22 19.16 1.82
C GLY A 665 -6.82 20.24 0.82
N GLU A 666 -5.55 20.25 0.44
CA GLU A 666 -5.03 21.15 -0.60
C GLU A 666 -5.50 20.73 -1.99
N TRP A 667 -5.56 21.66 -2.94
CA TRP A 667 -5.96 21.39 -4.33
C TRP A 667 -5.17 20.26 -5.00
N SER A 668 -3.90 20.11 -4.64
CA SER A 668 -3.00 19.08 -5.18
C SER A 668 -2.95 17.80 -4.33
N ALA A 669 -3.70 17.71 -3.22
CA ALA A 669 -3.68 16.54 -2.34
C ALA A 669 -4.46 15.36 -2.95
N TYR A 670 -4.03 14.14 -2.61
CA TYR A 670 -4.75 12.93 -2.99
C TYR A 670 -6.15 12.90 -2.33
N CYS A 671 -7.10 12.19 -2.95
CA CYS A 671 -8.53 12.19 -2.59
C CYS A 671 -9.28 13.54 -2.71
N THR A 672 -8.60 14.67 -2.87
CA THR A 672 -9.26 15.96 -3.14
C THR A 672 -9.54 16.12 -4.63
N PHE A 673 -10.79 16.40 -4.96
CA PHE A 673 -11.18 16.73 -6.34
C PHE A 673 -12.35 17.71 -6.31
N ALA A 674 -12.19 18.92 -5.77
CA ALA A 674 -13.25 19.92 -5.89
C ALA A 674 -13.32 20.48 -7.31
N GLU A 675 -12.19 20.89 -7.89
CA GLU A 675 -12.11 21.40 -9.27
C GLU A 675 -10.72 21.28 -9.93
N ARG A 676 -10.72 21.21 -11.26
CA ARG A 676 -9.53 21.29 -12.13
C ARG A 676 -9.82 22.18 -13.33
N VAL A 677 -8.97 23.17 -13.56
CA VAL A 677 -9.15 24.14 -14.65
C VAL A 677 -8.06 23.92 -15.70
N LEU A 678 -8.46 23.85 -16.96
CA LEU A 678 -7.54 23.76 -18.10
C LEU A 678 -7.77 24.90 -19.07
N VAL A 679 -6.68 25.49 -19.55
CA VAL A 679 -6.70 26.47 -20.65
C VAL A 679 -5.94 25.86 -21.82
N ASN A 680 -6.62 25.68 -22.96
CA ASN A 680 -6.09 25.01 -24.14
C ASN A 680 -5.49 23.61 -23.85
N GLY A 681 -6.05 22.90 -22.86
CA GLY A 681 -5.59 21.59 -22.42
C GLY A 681 -4.37 21.59 -21.49
N LYS A 682 -3.85 22.76 -21.09
CA LYS A 682 -2.85 22.90 -20.03
C LYS A 682 -3.57 23.02 -18.68
N LEU A 683 -3.21 22.17 -17.71
CA LEU A 683 -3.70 22.29 -16.33
C LEU A 683 -3.21 23.60 -15.70
N MET A 684 -4.12 24.34 -15.08
CA MET A 684 -3.87 25.59 -14.39
C MET A 684 -3.85 25.33 -12.88
N VAL A 685 -3.01 26.06 -12.16
CA VAL A 685 -2.81 25.89 -10.71
C VAL A 685 -3.63 26.92 -9.93
N ARG A 686 -4.48 26.45 -9.01
CA ARG A 686 -5.27 27.32 -8.13
C ARG A 686 -4.35 28.24 -7.32
N GLY A 687 -4.74 29.51 -7.18
CA GLY A 687 -3.98 30.52 -6.43
C GLY A 687 -2.77 31.07 -7.18
N THR A 688 -2.32 30.42 -8.25
CA THR A 688 -1.23 30.89 -9.13
C THR A 688 -1.75 31.41 -10.46
N ASP A 689 -2.54 30.59 -11.15
CA ASP A 689 -3.08 30.87 -12.49
C ASP A 689 -4.54 31.33 -12.46
N TYR A 690 -5.26 31.06 -11.36
CA TYR A 690 -6.66 31.47 -11.19
C TYR A 690 -7.08 31.54 -9.72
N TYR A 691 -8.14 32.31 -9.46
CA TYR A 691 -8.88 32.34 -8.20
C TYR A 691 -10.34 31.94 -8.42
N ILE A 692 -10.99 31.51 -7.34
CA ILE A 692 -12.44 31.24 -7.34
C ILE A 692 -13.12 32.30 -6.50
N VAL A 693 -14.12 32.96 -7.08
CA VAL A 693 -14.93 33.97 -6.42
C VAL A 693 -16.36 33.47 -6.32
N VAL A 694 -16.88 33.37 -5.10
CA VAL A 694 -18.18 32.75 -4.79
C VAL A 694 -19.13 33.84 -4.30
N ASP A 695 -20.38 33.81 -4.75
CA ASP A 695 -21.44 34.68 -4.24
C ASP A 695 -22.33 33.91 -3.25
N ASP A 696 -22.19 34.17 -1.95
CA ASP A 696 -22.96 33.46 -0.90
C ASP A 696 -24.48 33.65 -0.98
N HIS A 697 -24.97 34.68 -1.67
CA HIS A 697 -26.41 34.91 -1.79
C HIS A 697 -27.04 34.05 -2.89
N THR A 698 -26.26 33.72 -3.92
CA THR A 698 -26.74 32.99 -5.11
C THR A 698 -26.09 31.62 -5.28
N GLU A 699 -25.08 31.30 -4.47
CA GLU A 699 -24.22 30.10 -4.53
C GLU A 699 -23.51 29.89 -5.87
N ASN A 700 -23.40 30.93 -6.71
CA ASN A 700 -22.70 30.84 -7.98
C ASN A 700 -21.22 31.15 -7.82
N ALA A 701 -20.37 30.47 -8.60
CA ALA A 701 -18.94 30.69 -8.59
C ALA A 701 -18.43 31.24 -9.93
N ARG A 702 -17.32 31.97 -9.85
CA ARG A 702 -16.55 32.48 -10.98
C ARG A 702 -15.12 32.00 -10.85
N VAL A 703 -14.58 31.38 -11.88
CA VAL A 703 -13.14 31.15 -11.99
C VAL A 703 -12.54 32.35 -12.69
N VAL A 704 -11.68 33.09 -12.00
CA VAL A 704 -11.07 34.34 -12.45
C VAL A 704 -9.59 34.10 -12.72
N PHE A 705 -9.12 34.41 -13.92
CA PHE A 705 -7.75 34.09 -14.35
C PHE A 705 -6.75 35.19 -13.98
N ILE A 706 -5.63 34.78 -13.40
CA ILE A 706 -4.59 35.69 -12.87
C ILE A 706 -3.19 35.18 -13.23
N ASP A 707 -2.19 36.05 -13.21
CA ASP A 707 -0.82 35.72 -13.61
C ASP A 707 0.14 35.71 -12.42
N GLY A 708 0.75 34.54 -12.17
CA GLY A 708 1.86 34.36 -11.23
C GLY A 708 1.48 34.67 -9.78
N GLY A 709 0.30 34.22 -9.36
CA GLY A 709 -0.22 34.34 -8.00
C GLY A 709 -0.54 35.77 -7.57
N LYS A 710 -0.68 36.69 -8.52
CA LYS A 710 -0.88 38.11 -8.24
C LYS A 710 -2.30 38.50 -8.65
N PRO A 711 -3.25 38.61 -7.70
CA PRO A 711 -4.61 39.09 -7.96
C PRO A 711 -4.68 40.42 -8.73
N ASP A 712 -3.68 41.29 -8.56
CA ASP A 712 -3.57 42.57 -9.27
C ASP A 712 -3.12 42.44 -10.75
N LYS A 713 -2.79 41.24 -11.20
CA LYS A 713 -2.32 40.94 -12.56
C LYS A 713 -3.25 39.91 -13.23
N PRO A 714 -4.16 40.35 -14.13
CA PRO A 714 -4.97 39.42 -14.89
C PRO A 714 -4.09 38.58 -15.82
N LEU A 715 -4.48 37.32 -16.02
CA LEU A 715 -3.95 36.50 -17.11
C LEU A 715 -4.77 36.78 -18.36
N GLU A 716 -4.13 37.36 -19.37
CA GLU A 716 -4.77 37.69 -20.66
C GLU A 716 -5.00 36.41 -21.47
N LEU A 717 -6.25 36.09 -21.77
CA LEU A 717 -6.61 34.97 -22.64
C LEU A 717 -7.11 35.48 -24.00
N ASP A 718 -6.77 34.78 -25.09
CA ASP A 718 -7.35 35.10 -26.40
C ASP A 718 -8.82 34.66 -26.43
N GLU A 719 -9.69 35.37 -27.17
CA GLU A 719 -11.12 35.01 -27.37
C GLU A 719 -11.34 33.58 -27.94
N LYS A 720 -10.27 32.92 -28.40
CA LYS A 720 -10.29 31.55 -28.95
C LYS A 720 -9.75 30.50 -28.00
N ASP A 721 -9.16 30.92 -26.89
CA ASP A 721 -8.64 30.00 -25.89
C ASP A 721 -9.79 29.22 -25.26
N VAL A 722 -9.66 27.90 -25.26
CA VAL A 722 -10.68 27.00 -24.73
C VAL A 722 -10.43 26.79 -23.25
N ILE A 723 -11.41 27.17 -22.44
CA ILE A 723 -11.40 26.94 -21.00
C ILE A 723 -12.23 25.68 -20.72
N LYS A 724 -11.67 24.74 -19.96
CA LYS A 724 -12.38 23.57 -19.42
C LYS A 724 -12.30 23.61 -17.90
N VAL A 725 -13.44 23.52 -17.24
CA VAL A 725 -13.52 23.44 -15.77
C VAL A 725 -14.17 22.13 -15.42
N LEU A 726 -13.43 21.24 -14.76
CA LEU A 726 -13.95 20.06 -14.10
C LEU A 726 -14.23 20.41 -12.66
N TYR A 727 -15.36 20.00 -12.12
CA TYR A 727 -15.71 20.30 -10.74
C TYR A 727 -16.66 19.26 -10.15
N SER A 728 -16.74 19.29 -8.82
CA SER A 728 -17.58 18.39 -8.05
C SER A 728 -18.75 19.12 -7.44
N THR A 729 -19.87 18.42 -7.26
CA THR A 729 -21.01 18.92 -6.48
C THR A 729 -21.35 17.95 -5.38
N TRP A 730 -21.96 18.44 -4.30
CA TRP A 730 -22.58 17.57 -3.30
C TRP A 730 -23.75 16.83 -3.94
N PHE A 731 -24.17 15.69 -3.37
CA PHE A 731 -24.95 14.62 -3.99
C PHE A 731 -24.06 13.63 -4.76
N GLY A 732 -23.62 12.57 -4.09
CA GLY A 732 -22.80 11.53 -4.69
C GLY A 732 -23.51 10.80 -5.82
N SER A 733 -22.77 10.48 -6.88
CA SER A 733 -23.29 9.63 -7.95
C SER A 733 -22.18 8.82 -8.60
N TYR A 734 -22.59 7.77 -9.32
CA TYR A 734 -21.77 7.19 -10.36
C TYR A 734 -22.25 7.74 -11.71
N GLU A 735 -21.44 8.58 -12.36
CA GLU A 735 -21.83 9.17 -13.64
C GLU A 735 -22.01 8.11 -14.72
N TRP A 736 -21.20 7.05 -14.67
CA TRP A 736 -21.19 5.98 -15.65
C TRP A 736 -21.38 4.60 -15.03
N ILE A 737 -22.15 3.77 -15.72
CA ILE A 737 -22.04 2.32 -15.64
C ILE A 737 -21.73 1.75 -17.01
N THR A 738 -20.81 0.79 -17.07
CA THR A 738 -20.37 0.21 -18.33
C THR A 738 -20.40 -1.31 -18.34
N VAL A 739 -20.80 -1.83 -19.50
CA VAL A 739 -20.76 -3.24 -19.86
C VAL A 739 -20.07 -3.34 -21.21
N GLY A 740 -19.31 -4.40 -21.42
CA GLY A 740 -18.53 -4.53 -22.63
C GLY A 740 -19.38 -4.71 -23.89
N LYS A 741 -18.91 -4.17 -25.01
CA LYS A 741 -19.53 -4.37 -26.33
C LYS A 741 -19.60 -5.84 -26.71
N ASP A 742 -18.54 -6.58 -26.44
CA ASP A 742 -18.39 -8.00 -26.76
C ASP A 742 -18.77 -8.90 -25.57
N SER A 743 -19.51 -8.36 -24.60
CA SER A 743 -19.94 -9.10 -23.41
C SER A 743 -21.08 -10.07 -23.69
N HIS A 744 -21.36 -10.95 -22.74
CA HIS A 744 -22.56 -11.78 -22.79
C HIS A 744 -23.76 -11.04 -22.17
N PRO A 745 -25.02 -11.41 -22.51
CA PRO A 745 -26.21 -10.77 -21.93
C PRO A 745 -26.26 -10.86 -20.40
N VAL A 746 -25.59 -11.86 -19.83
CA VAL A 746 -25.48 -12.08 -18.38
C VAL A 746 -24.79 -10.91 -17.67
N ASP A 747 -23.79 -10.29 -18.29
CA ASP A 747 -23.07 -9.13 -17.73
C ASP A 747 -24.00 -7.90 -17.65
N SER A 748 -24.89 -7.73 -18.63
CA SER A 748 -25.91 -6.68 -18.61
C SER A 748 -26.96 -6.90 -17.51
N ILE A 749 -27.30 -8.16 -17.21
CA ILE A 749 -28.18 -8.50 -16.09
C ILE A 749 -27.48 -8.20 -14.75
N GLY A 750 -26.20 -8.53 -14.63
CA GLY A 750 -25.38 -8.16 -13.47
C GLY A 750 -25.32 -6.65 -13.24
N SER A 751 -25.08 -5.88 -14.31
CA SER A 751 -25.09 -4.41 -14.30
C SER A 751 -26.40 -3.82 -13.79
N ALA A 752 -27.55 -4.41 -14.17
CA ALA A 752 -28.85 -3.98 -13.66
C ALA A 752 -29.00 -4.24 -12.15
N MET A 753 -28.44 -5.32 -11.61
CA MET A 753 -28.44 -5.58 -10.16
C MET A 753 -27.60 -4.53 -9.43
N VAL A 754 -26.35 -4.31 -9.85
CA VAL A 754 -25.47 -3.33 -9.19
C VAL A 754 -26.08 -1.92 -9.22
N THR A 755 -26.65 -1.51 -10.37
CA THR A 755 -27.33 -0.21 -10.51
C THR A 755 -28.47 -0.05 -9.51
N GLU A 756 -29.35 -1.05 -9.42
CA GLU A 756 -30.49 -1.02 -8.52
C GLU A 756 -30.02 -0.97 -7.05
N ALA A 757 -28.89 -1.58 -6.70
CA ALA A 757 -28.39 -1.56 -5.33
C ALA A 757 -27.98 -0.16 -4.90
N PHE A 758 -27.23 0.54 -5.76
CA PHE A 758 -26.86 1.93 -5.52
C PHE A 758 -28.08 2.85 -5.45
N ASP A 759 -29.01 2.75 -6.42
CA ASP A 759 -30.17 3.65 -6.46
C ASP A 759 -31.17 3.38 -5.33
N SER A 760 -31.55 2.12 -5.12
CA SER A 760 -32.61 1.74 -4.19
C SER A 760 -32.15 1.56 -2.74
N ILE A 761 -30.94 1.03 -2.50
CA ILE A 761 -30.43 0.79 -1.14
C ILE A 761 -29.61 1.98 -0.67
N LYS A 762 -28.61 2.40 -1.44
CA LYS A 762 -27.69 3.50 -1.05
C LYS A 762 -28.24 4.90 -1.29
N LYS A 763 -29.25 5.04 -2.16
CA LYS A 763 -29.73 6.34 -2.64
C LYS A 763 -28.66 7.14 -3.39
N ILE A 764 -27.73 6.43 -4.02
CA ILE A 764 -26.69 6.98 -4.88
C ILE A 764 -27.12 6.70 -6.32
N PRO A 765 -27.49 7.73 -7.09
CA PRO A 765 -27.95 7.53 -8.46
C PRO A 765 -26.79 7.09 -9.37
N VAL A 766 -27.13 6.25 -10.35
CA VAL A 766 -26.24 5.87 -11.46
C VAL A 766 -26.82 6.48 -12.74
N TRP A 767 -26.10 7.41 -13.38
CA TRP A 767 -26.75 8.30 -14.36
C TRP A 767 -26.77 7.79 -15.79
N LYS A 768 -25.64 7.29 -16.30
CA LYS A 768 -25.49 7.02 -17.74
C LYS A 768 -24.98 5.61 -18.00
N PRO A 769 -25.64 4.84 -18.88
CA PRO A 769 -25.05 3.64 -19.44
C PRO A 769 -24.06 4.00 -20.56
N GLY A 770 -22.97 3.24 -20.66
CA GLY A 770 -22.02 3.34 -21.77
C GLY A 770 -21.40 1.99 -22.11
N LEU A 771 -21.02 1.80 -23.37
CA LEU A 771 -20.17 0.69 -23.77
C LEU A 771 -18.71 1.02 -23.41
N ASP A 772 -17.87 0.01 -23.34
CA ASP A 772 -16.43 0.20 -23.28
C ASP A 772 -15.89 0.76 -24.62
N MET A 773 -16.29 0.13 -25.73
CA MET A 773 -15.86 0.39 -27.09
C MET A 773 -17.03 0.81 -27.99
N TYR A 774 -16.72 1.55 -29.05
CA TYR A 774 -17.68 1.94 -30.07
C TYR A 774 -18.27 0.74 -30.81
N GLU A 775 -19.60 0.77 -31.02
CA GLU A 775 -20.34 -0.23 -31.79
C GLU A 775 -21.05 0.40 -32.99
N SER A 776 -20.64 -0.02 -34.19
CA SER A 776 -21.12 0.53 -35.47
C SER A 776 -22.62 0.32 -35.71
N SER A 777 -23.22 -0.73 -35.13
CA SER A 777 -24.66 -1.00 -35.21
C SER A 777 -25.48 -0.09 -34.30
N THR A 778 -24.86 0.54 -33.29
CA THR A 778 -25.48 1.44 -32.32
C THR A 778 -24.66 2.72 -32.14
N PRO A 779 -24.42 3.50 -33.22
CA PRO A 779 -23.39 4.54 -33.26
C PRO A 779 -23.64 5.75 -32.33
N THR A 780 -24.85 5.86 -31.77
CA THR A 780 -25.25 6.92 -30.83
C THR A 780 -25.07 6.51 -29.37
N VAL A 781 -24.78 5.24 -29.09
CA VAL A 781 -24.52 4.76 -27.73
C VAL A 781 -23.14 5.26 -27.30
N PRO A 782 -23.01 5.84 -26.09
CA PRO A 782 -21.72 6.29 -25.59
C PRO A 782 -20.73 5.13 -25.50
N SER A 783 -19.45 5.43 -25.75
CA SER A 783 -18.33 4.52 -25.47
C SER A 783 -17.28 5.26 -24.67
N LEU A 784 -16.72 4.61 -23.65
CA LEU A 784 -15.84 5.25 -22.68
C LEU A 784 -14.38 5.27 -23.13
N LEU A 785 -13.90 4.24 -23.83
CA LEU A 785 -12.49 4.16 -24.19
C LEU A 785 -12.09 5.02 -25.38
N ARG A 786 -10.90 5.57 -25.28
CA ARG A 786 -10.24 6.27 -26.38
C ARG A 786 -9.78 5.26 -27.42
N LYS A 787 -10.19 5.50 -28.66
CA LYS A 787 -9.71 4.74 -29.82
C LYS A 787 -8.42 5.34 -30.37
N PHE A 788 -7.40 4.50 -30.59
CA PHE A 788 -6.11 4.89 -31.19
C PHE A 788 -5.99 4.40 -32.64
N GLY A 789 -6.54 3.23 -32.94
CA GLY A 789 -6.59 2.62 -34.25
C GLY A 789 -7.70 3.16 -35.15
N ALA A 790 -7.80 2.60 -36.35
CA ALA A 790 -8.80 3.00 -37.35
C ALA A 790 -10.05 2.09 -37.34
N GLY A 791 -9.92 0.85 -36.85
CA GLY A 791 -11.01 -0.12 -36.74
C GLY A 791 -11.87 0.07 -35.50
N ASP A 792 -12.65 -0.96 -35.14
CA ASP A 792 -13.51 -1.00 -33.95
C ASP A 792 -13.33 -2.33 -33.18
N THR A 793 -12.15 -2.93 -33.32
CA THR A 793 -11.77 -4.14 -32.58
C THR A 793 -11.03 -3.76 -31.31
N ARG A 794 -10.96 -4.66 -30.32
CA ARG A 794 -10.20 -4.44 -29.08
C ARG A 794 -8.77 -3.95 -29.30
N ALA A 795 -8.09 -4.48 -30.33
CA ALA A 795 -6.73 -4.07 -30.69
C ALA A 795 -6.61 -2.60 -31.14
N ASP A 796 -7.70 -1.97 -31.61
CA ASP A 796 -7.73 -0.55 -31.99
C ASP A 796 -7.82 0.39 -30.78
N TYR A 797 -8.06 -0.14 -29.58
CA TYR A 797 -8.14 0.63 -28.32
C TYR A 797 -6.85 0.58 -27.50
N TYR A 798 -5.91 -0.28 -27.88
CA TYR A 798 -4.56 -0.27 -27.35
C TYR A 798 -3.73 0.86 -27.96
N TYR A 799 -2.86 1.47 -27.16
CA TYR A 799 -2.00 2.57 -27.60
C TYR A 799 -1.18 2.20 -28.84
N SER A 800 -0.66 0.97 -28.90
CA SER A 800 -0.04 0.39 -30.09
C SER A 800 -0.07 -1.14 -30.08
N ALA A 801 0.45 -1.79 -31.13
CA ALA A 801 0.54 -3.26 -31.18
C ALA A 801 1.48 -3.87 -30.11
N THR A 802 2.42 -3.09 -29.59
CA THR A 802 3.41 -3.52 -28.57
C THR A 802 3.20 -2.85 -27.21
N ASP A 803 2.33 -1.86 -27.15
CA ASP A 803 1.99 -1.11 -25.94
C ASP A 803 0.47 -1.22 -25.76
N HIS A 804 0.05 -2.13 -24.89
CA HIS A 804 -1.35 -2.44 -24.66
C HIS A 804 -2.00 -1.51 -23.62
N ARG A 805 -1.39 -0.35 -23.31
CA ARG A 805 -2.03 0.65 -22.47
C ARG A 805 -3.36 1.09 -23.08
N LEU A 806 -4.38 1.10 -22.24
CA LEU A 806 -5.69 1.65 -22.51
C LEU A 806 -5.78 3.09 -22.00
N ALA A 807 -6.71 3.87 -22.54
CA ALA A 807 -7.02 5.20 -22.05
C ALA A 807 -8.52 5.48 -22.16
N LEU A 808 -9.05 6.22 -21.18
CA LEU A 808 -10.40 6.76 -21.24
C LEU A 808 -10.45 7.94 -22.23
N LYS A 809 -11.64 8.20 -22.79
CA LYS A 809 -11.94 9.50 -23.40
C LYS A 809 -11.97 10.56 -22.30
N ASP A 810 -11.75 11.80 -22.70
CA ASP A 810 -11.76 12.92 -21.78
C ASP A 810 -13.21 13.23 -21.36
N ASP A 811 -14.05 13.65 -22.31
CA ASP A 811 -15.45 14.00 -22.06
C ASP A 811 -16.41 13.32 -23.03
N TRP A 812 -17.64 13.09 -22.59
CA TRP A 812 -18.74 12.65 -23.47
C TRP A 812 -19.46 13.84 -24.10
N SER A 813 -19.75 14.86 -23.29
CA SER A 813 -20.46 16.08 -23.69
C SER A 813 -19.88 17.28 -22.95
N SER A 814 -20.38 18.47 -23.26
CA SER A 814 -19.98 19.72 -22.58
C SER A 814 -20.38 19.82 -21.11
N THR A 815 -20.93 18.75 -20.53
CA THR A 815 -21.49 18.68 -19.18
C THR A 815 -21.19 17.37 -18.46
N THR A 816 -20.60 16.39 -19.14
CA THR A 816 -20.33 15.07 -18.54
C THR A 816 -18.93 14.59 -18.90
N PRO A 817 -18.01 14.55 -17.92
CA PRO A 817 -16.69 13.97 -18.11
C PRO A 817 -16.76 12.44 -18.24
N ILE A 818 -15.67 11.82 -18.69
CA ILE A 818 -15.45 10.37 -18.62
C ILE A 818 -14.20 10.12 -17.79
N ALA A 819 -13.04 10.61 -18.25
CA ALA A 819 -11.88 10.71 -17.37
C ALA A 819 -12.21 11.70 -16.24
N SER A 820 -11.82 11.37 -15.01
CA SER A 820 -12.19 12.04 -13.76
C SER A 820 -13.59 11.77 -13.20
N SER A 821 -14.40 10.93 -13.85
CA SER A 821 -15.71 10.51 -13.35
C SER A 821 -15.64 9.32 -12.40
N ASN A 822 -16.75 9.05 -11.72
CA ASN A 822 -17.03 7.80 -11.02
C ASN A 822 -17.67 6.81 -12.00
N ILE A 823 -17.07 5.63 -12.14
CA ILE A 823 -17.43 4.61 -13.15
C ILE A 823 -17.66 3.26 -12.45
N ILE A 824 -18.82 2.66 -12.66
CA ILE A 824 -19.06 1.24 -12.35
C ILE A 824 -18.77 0.43 -13.61
N THR A 825 -17.93 -0.59 -13.52
CA THR A 825 -17.67 -1.51 -14.63
C THR A 825 -18.08 -2.93 -14.26
N VAL A 826 -18.88 -3.55 -15.11
CA VAL A 826 -19.39 -4.92 -14.89
C VAL A 826 -18.94 -5.84 -16.01
N GLY A 827 -18.52 -7.05 -15.63
CA GLY A 827 -17.91 -8.03 -16.52
C GLY A 827 -16.38 -7.98 -16.48
N GLY A 828 -15.74 -9.14 -16.57
CA GLY A 828 -14.29 -9.26 -16.38
C GLY A 828 -13.48 -8.62 -17.50
N PRO A 829 -12.15 -8.51 -17.34
CA PRO A 829 -11.28 -7.87 -18.33
C PRO A 829 -11.49 -8.40 -19.76
N LEU A 830 -11.70 -9.70 -19.95
CA LEU A 830 -11.96 -10.27 -21.28
C LEU A 830 -13.27 -9.80 -21.93
N ALA A 831 -14.29 -9.51 -21.14
CA ALA A 831 -15.61 -9.09 -21.62
C ALA A 831 -15.72 -7.57 -21.74
N ASN A 832 -15.04 -6.81 -20.86
CA ASN A 832 -15.16 -5.36 -20.74
C ASN A 832 -13.78 -4.71 -20.64
N VAL A 833 -13.44 -3.87 -21.63
CA VAL A 833 -12.13 -3.22 -21.75
C VAL A 833 -11.95 -2.09 -20.72
N VAL A 834 -13.03 -1.52 -20.16
CA VAL A 834 -12.92 -0.60 -19.01
C VAL A 834 -12.50 -1.36 -17.76
N THR A 835 -12.99 -2.58 -17.55
CA THR A 835 -12.47 -3.46 -16.47
C THR A 835 -11.01 -3.84 -16.72
N GLU A 836 -10.58 -4.07 -17.96
CA GLU A 836 -9.16 -4.27 -18.29
C GLU A 836 -8.29 -3.06 -17.91
N TYR A 837 -8.78 -1.83 -18.11
CA TYR A 837 -8.08 -0.63 -17.66
C TYR A 837 -7.86 -0.63 -16.13
N PHE A 838 -8.90 -0.94 -15.35
CA PHE A 838 -8.79 -0.96 -13.89
C PHE A 838 -8.04 -2.17 -13.32
N ASN A 839 -7.96 -3.28 -14.07
CA ASN A 839 -7.28 -4.50 -13.65
C ASN A 839 -5.77 -4.30 -13.37
N GLU A 840 -5.14 -3.29 -13.96
CA GLU A 840 -3.72 -2.99 -13.69
C GLU A 840 -3.50 -2.30 -12.34
N PHE A 841 -4.56 -1.77 -11.71
CA PHE A 841 -4.46 -0.97 -10.50
C PHE A 841 -4.94 -1.69 -9.23
N GLY A 842 -5.83 -2.68 -9.34
CA GLY A 842 -6.37 -3.45 -8.21
C GLY A 842 -5.37 -4.45 -7.61
N MET A 843 -5.56 -4.90 -6.38
CA MET A 843 -4.67 -5.88 -5.73
C MET A 843 -4.90 -7.32 -6.20
N VAL A 844 -6.03 -7.55 -6.88
CA VAL A 844 -6.34 -8.79 -7.60
C VAL A 844 -6.18 -8.55 -9.11
N ILE A 845 -5.19 -9.20 -9.72
CA ILE A 845 -4.88 -9.03 -11.14
C ILE A 845 -5.30 -10.28 -11.90
N TYR A 846 -6.25 -10.15 -12.82
CA TYR A 846 -6.44 -11.17 -13.85
C TYR A 846 -5.26 -11.12 -14.84
N ARG A 847 -4.47 -12.19 -14.91
CA ARG A 847 -3.25 -12.18 -15.75
C ARG A 847 -3.55 -12.39 -17.23
N GLY A 848 -4.59 -13.15 -17.55
CA GLY A 848 -5.12 -13.27 -18.91
C GLY A 848 -4.20 -13.89 -19.97
N SER A 849 -4.83 -14.39 -21.03
CA SER A 849 -4.17 -15.19 -22.07
C SER A 849 -3.01 -14.49 -22.82
N ASN A 850 -2.94 -13.15 -22.79
CA ASN A 850 -1.83 -12.37 -23.36
C ASN A 850 -0.48 -12.69 -22.68
N PHE A 851 -0.51 -13.17 -21.44
CA PHE A 851 0.67 -13.63 -20.69
C PHE A 851 0.76 -15.17 -20.60
N GLY A 852 -0.11 -15.88 -21.32
CA GLY A 852 -0.18 -17.35 -21.31
C GLY A 852 -0.72 -17.95 -20.00
N MET A 853 -1.30 -17.12 -19.13
CA MET A 853 -1.84 -17.48 -17.82
C MET A 853 -3.34 -17.18 -17.80
N ASN A 854 -4.16 -17.99 -17.15
CA ASN A 854 -5.62 -17.81 -17.17
C ASN A 854 -6.20 -17.94 -15.77
N ASP A 855 -5.71 -17.08 -14.90
CA ASP A 855 -5.85 -17.13 -13.46
C ASP A 855 -5.81 -15.72 -12.86
N PHE A 856 -5.97 -15.64 -11.54
CA PHE A 856 -5.85 -14.42 -10.76
C PHE A 856 -4.57 -14.44 -9.93
N LEU A 857 -3.83 -13.33 -9.93
CA LEU A 857 -2.72 -13.08 -9.03
C LEU A 857 -3.19 -12.17 -7.88
N LEU A 858 -3.06 -12.66 -6.65
CA LEU A 858 -3.30 -11.91 -5.42
C LEU A 858 -1.96 -11.31 -4.96
N VAL A 859 -1.74 -10.02 -5.26
CA VAL A 859 -0.40 -9.41 -5.09
C VAL A 859 0.09 -9.34 -3.63
N PRO A 860 -0.74 -9.02 -2.63
CA PRO A 860 -0.29 -8.93 -1.24
C PRO A 860 -0.46 -10.26 -0.48
N ASP A 861 -1.05 -11.30 -1.05
CA ASP A 861 -1.48 -12.50 -0.30
C ASP A 861 -0.42 -13.63 -0.28
N TRP A 862 0.83 -13.28 0.01
CA TRP A 862 1.89 -14.26 0.21
C TRP A 862 1.67 -14.97 1.54
N GLY A 863 0.80 -15.97 1.60
CA GLY A 863 0.50 -16.69 2.84
C GLY A 863 -0.87 -17.35 2.90
N SER A 864 -1.69 -17.18 1.86
CA SER A 864 -3.03 -17.77 1.79
C SER A 864 -3.03 -19.26 2.16
N THR A 865 -3.78 -19.55 3.22
CA THR A 865 -4.27 -20.90 3.52
C THR A 865 -5.31 -21.34 2.47
N PHE A 866 -5.88 -20.38 1.73
CA PHE A 866 -6.83 -20.56 0.62
C PHE A 866 -6.29 -21.43 -0.52
N LEU A 867 -5.00 -21.34 -0.83
CA LEU A 867 -4.38 -22.08 -1.94
C LEU A 867 -3.68 -23.39 -1.54
N GLY A 868 -3.96 -23.86 -0.31
CA GLY A 868 -3.31 -25.01 0.30
C GLY A 868 -1.97 -24.67 0.95
N HIS A 869 -1.41 -25.63 1.68
CA HIS A 869 -0.20 -25.50 2.51
C HIS A 869 1.11 -25.08 1.78
N ASP A 870 1.06 -24.72 0.49
CA ASP A 870 2.24 -24.26 -0.25
C ASP A 870 2.44 -22.75 -0.04
N THR A 871 3.43 -22.42 0.79
CA THR A 871 3.75 -21.09 1.33
C THR A 871 4.07 -19.99 0.29
N LEU A 872 4.10 -20.35 -0.99
CA LEU A 872 4.46 -19.49 -2.13
C LEU A 872 3.33 -19.31 -3.15
N ASN A 873 2.15 -19.91 -2.96
CA ASN A 873 1.06 -19.78 -3.93
C ASN A 873 0.24 -18.50 -3.69
N THR A 874 0.08 -17.69 -4.74
CA THR A 874 -0.74 -16.47 -4.80
C THR A 874 -1.64 -16.45 -6.03
N VAL A 875 -1.72 -17.60 -6.71
CA VAL A 875 -2.43 -17.73 -7.97
C VAL A 875 -3.67 -18.55 -7.73
N VAL A 876 -4.82 -17.97 -8.02
CA VAL A 876 -6.08 -18.70 -8.06
C VAL A 876 -6.34 -19.16 -9.49
N ASP A 877 -6.21 -20.46 -9.76
CA ASP A 877 -6.63 -21.07 -11.02
C ASP A 877 -8.12 -21.46 -10.94
N PRO A 878 -9.02 -20.78 -11.68
CA PRO A 878 -10.43 -21.09 -11.68
C PRO A 878 -10.73 -22.50 -12.21
N GLY A 879 -9.82 -23.11 -12.97
CA GLY A 879 -9.93 -24.48 -13.44
C GLY A 879 -9.83 -25.53 -12.32
N GLU A 880 -9.24 -25.18 -11.17
CA GLU A 880 -9.11 -26.06 -10.00
C GLU A 880 -10.30 -25.95 -9.03
N LEU A 881 -11.21 -25.00 -9.25
CA LEU A 881 -12.37 -24.71 -8.39
C LEU A 881 -13.60 -25.58 -8.75
N GLU A 882 -13.47 -26.92 -8.73
CA GLU A 882 -14.56 -27.85 -9.13
C GLU A 882 -15.90 -27.55 -8.42
N GLY A 883 -16.95 -27.18 -9.18
CA GLY A 883 -18.29 -26.91 -8.64
C GLY A 883 -18.44 -25.57 -7.90
N SER A 884 -17.41 -24.72 -7.99
CA SER A 884 -17.41 -23.35 -7.47
C SER A 884 -16.91 -22.34 -8.52
N GLY A 885 -17.17 -21.07 -8.29
CA GLY A 885 -16.74 -19.93 -9.08
C GLY A 885 -16.00 -18.90 -8.24
N ILE A 886 -15.50 -17.86 -8.90
CA ILE A 886 -14.80 -16.74 -8.25
C ILE A 886 -15.34 -15.40 -8.74
N GLY A 887 -15.66 -14.54 -7.77
CA GLY A 887 -16.11 -13.18 -7.95
C GLY A 887 -15.13 -12.19 -7.34
N ILE A 888 -14.93 -11.06 -8.00
CA ILE A 888 -14.05 -9.97 -7.61
C ILE A 888 -14.86 -8.68 -7.54
N VAL A 889 -14.69 -7.95 -6.44
CA VAL A 889 -15.13 -6.55 -6.31
C VAL A 889 -13.88 -5.74 -6.02
N SER A 890 -13.58 -4.74 -6.85
CA SER A 890 -12.33 -3.97 -6.74
C SER A 890 -12.57 -2.50 -6.98
N THR A 891 -11.81 -1.64 -6.31
CA THR A 891 -11.88 -0.20 -6.52
C THR A 891 -10.51 0.47 -6.62
N TYR A 892 -10.46 1.56 -7.37
CA TYR A 892 -9.30 2.42 -7.46
C TYR A 892 -9.63 3.85 -7.91
N LYS A 893 -8.83 4.82 -7.46
CA LYS A 893 -8.81 6.19 -7.96
C LYS A 893 -7.51 6.46 -8.71
N ASP A 894 -7.59 6.72 -10.01
CA ASP A 894 -6.42 7.01 -10.84
C ASP A 894 -5.90 8.44 -10.65
N LEU A 895 -4.75 8.76 -11.27
CA LEU A 895 -4.11 10.09 -11.15
C LEU A 895 -4.92 11.22 -11.80
N ASN A 896 -5.90 10.92 -12.66
CA ASN A 896 -6.87 11.91 -13.14
C ASN A 896 -8.04 12.12 -12.16
N GLY A 897 -8.07 11.38 -11.06
CA GLY A 897 -9.18 11.38 -10.11
C GLY A 897 -10.38 10.55 -10.55
N THR A 898 -10.24 9.73 -11.59
CA THR A 898 -11.29 8.80 -12.03
C THR A 898 -11.41 7.68 -11.01
N VAL A 899 -12.62 7.43 -10.52
CA VAL A 899 -12.91 6.32 -9.60
C VAL A 899 -13.54 5.18 -10.38
N GLY A 900 -12.97 3.97 -10.28
CA GLY A 900 -13.55 2.76 -10.86
C GLY A 900 -14.00 1.80 -9.78
N LEU A 901 -15.27 1.39 -9.80
CA LEU A 901 -15.78 0.23 -9.05
C LEU A 901 -16.00 -0.91 -10.04
N SER A 902 -15.15 -1.94 -9.95
CA SER A 902 -15.18 -3.11 -10.83
C SER A 902 -15.88 -4.27 -10.13
N VAL A 903 -16.90 -4.84 -10.78
CA VAL A 903 -17.63 -6.02 -10.31
C VAL A 903 -17.63 -7.07 -11.40
N TYR A 904 -16.93 -8.18 -11.17
CA TYR A 904 -16.83 -9.22 -12.17
C TYR A 904 -16.50 -10.58 -11.57
N GLY A 905 -16.65 -11.64 -12.34
CA GLY A 905 -16.09 -12.95 -12.01
C GLY A 905 -15.31 -13.52 -13.18
N TYR A 906 -14.76 -14.72 -13.00
CA TYR A 906 -14.02 -15.39 -14.06
C TYR A 906 -14.90 -15.69 -15.29
N SER A 907 -16.12 -16.19 -15.04
CA SER A 907 -17.14 -16.42 -16.05
C SER A 907 -18.28 -15.39 -15.96
N GLY A 908 -19.14 -15.38 -16.99
CA GLY A 908 -20.36 -14.58 -16.96
C GLY A 908 -21.36 -15.05 -15.88
N GLU A 909 -21.37 -16.35 -15.54
CA GLU A 909 -22.16 -16.87 -14.43
C GLU A 909 -21.67 -16.31 -13.09
N ASP A 910 -20.35 -16.35 -12.86
CA ASP A 910 -19.73 -15.76 -11.67
C ASP A 910 -20.04 -14.26 -11.56
N THR A 911 -19.90 -13.53 -12.67
CA THR A 911 -20.21 -12.08 -12.74
C THR A 911 -21.65 -11.78 -12.32
N LEU A 912 -22.62 -12.57 -12.79
CA LEU A 912 -24.03 -12.40 -12.41
C LEU A 912 -24.23 -12.59 -10.92
N TRP A 913 -23.68 -13.68 -10.38
CA TRP A 913 -23.91 -14.03 -8.98
C TRP A 913 -23.21 -13.07 -8.03
N THR A 914 -21.98 -12.65 -8.33
CA THR A 914 -21.31 -11.55 -7.60
C THR A 914 -22.11 -10.26 -7.66
N SER A 915 -22.62 -9.89 -8.84
CA SER A 915 -23.47 -8.70 -8.98
C SER A 915 -24.78 -8.81 -8.20
N LYS A 916 -25.34 -10.02 -8.08
CA LYS A 916 -26.58 -10.28 -7.35
C LYS A 916 -26.42 -10.07 -5.84
N LEU A 917 -25.22 -10.29 -5.29
CA LEU A 917 -24.91 -10.06 -3.87
C LEU A 917 -25.18 -8.61 -3.44
N PHE A 918 -24.98 -7.63 -4.33
CA PHE A 918 -25.22 -6.21 -4.03
C PHE A 918 -26.68 -5.90 -3.70
N MET A 919 -27.62 -6.68 -4.22
CA MET A 919 -29.04 -6.28 -4.25
C MET A 919 -29.93 -6.93 -3.21
N ASN A 920 -29.67 -8.20 -2.87
CA ASN A 920 -30.76 -9.03 -2.37
C ASN A 920 -30.73 -9.24 -0.86
N LEU A 921 -31.68 -8.60 -0.17
CA LEU A 921 -32.14 -9.07 1.13
C LEU A 921 -32.87 -10.41 0.89
N ASN A 922 -32.32 -11.52 1.39
CA ASN A 922 -32.99 -12.83 1.57
C ASN A 922 -32.84 -13.92 0.48
N THR A 923 -31.77 -14.00 -0.34
CA THR A 923 -31.64 -15.17 -1.26
C THR A 923 -30.26 -15.77 -1.50
N VAL A 924 -29.16 -15.04 -1.26
CA VAL A 924 -27.80 -15.60 -1.40
C VAL A 924 -27.11 -15.43 -0.06
N PRO A 925 -26.86 -16.52 0.68
CA PRO A 925 -26.10 -16.45 1.92
C PRO A 925 -24.67 -15.99 1.64
N ILE A 926 -24.17 -15.08 2.50
CA ILE A 926 -22.78 -14.60 2.49
C ILE A 926 -22.15 -14.99 3.83
N PHE A 927 -20.98 -15.61 3.74
CA PHE A 927 -20.15 -16.04 4.85
C PHE A 927 -18.80 -15.34 4.82
N LEU A 928 -18.19 -15.19 5.98
CA LEU A 928 -16.78 -14.83 6.14
C LEU A 928 -15.97 -16.11 6.41
N ASP A 929 -14.84 -16.25 5.74
CA ASP A 929 -13.95 -17.41 5.90
C ASP A 929 -13.23 -17.40 7.25
N ASN A 930 -13.19 -18.53 7.97
CA ASN A 930 -12.36 -18.64 9.18
C ASN A 930 -10.84 -18.72 8.90
N GLY A 931 -10.45 -18.54 7.64
CA GLY A 931 -9.08 -18.51 7.17
C GLY A 931 -8.59 -19.86 6.67
N ASN A 932 -9.46 -20.80 6.35
CA ASN A 932 -9.10 -22.09 5.74
C ASN A 932 -9.43 -22.15 4.22
N GLY A 933 -10.12 -21.12 3.70
CA GLY A 933 -10.50 -20.97 2.30
C GLY A 933 -11.64 -21.89 1.82
N VAL A 934 -12.29 -22.60 2.73
CA VAL A 934 -13.29 -23.61 2.46
C VAL A 934 -14.46 -23.44 3.41
N LEU A 935 -15.67 -23.29 2.86
CA LEU A 935 -16.87 -23.32 3.68
C LEU A 935 -17.02 -24.68 4.38
N ASP A 936 -16.94 -24.70 5.71
CA ASP A 936 -17.03 -25.92 6.52
C ASP A 936 -18.50 -26.29 6.75
N TRP A 937 -19.01 -27.19 5.90
CA TRP A 937 -20.41 -27.64 6.00
C TRP A 937 -20.67 -28.62 7.16
N THR A 938 -19.63 -29.14 7.81
CA THR A 938 -19.72 -30.32 8.67
C THR A 938 -19.21 -30.07 10.08
N ASP A 939 -20.13 -29.84 11.00
CA ASP A 939 -19.96 -30.35 12.35
C ASP A 939 -20.22 -31.88 12.36
N SER A 940 -19.90 -32.54 13.46
CA SER A 940 -20.06 -34.00 13.60
C SER A 940 -21.52 -34.51 13.65
N ASN A 941 -22.54 -33.67 13.42
CA ASN A 941 -23.95 -34.06 13.38
C ASN A 941 -24.61 -33.94 11.99
N ASP A 942 -23.82 -33.62 10.95
CA ASP A 942 -24.09 -33.98 9.54
C ASP A 942 -25.32 -33.29 8.92
N ASN A 943 -25.57 -32.02 9.24
CA ASN A 943 -26.61 -31.21 8.54
C ASN A 943 -26.25 -29.75 8.22
N GLY A 944 -25.05 -29.25 8.57
CA GLY A 944 -24.62 -27.89 8.23
C GLY A 944 -25.57 -26.80 8.74
N LEU A 945 -26.30 -27.10 9.83
CA LEU A 945 -27.20 -26.20 10.54
C LEU A 945 -26.74 -26.14 11.98
N LEU A 946 -26.67 -24.94 12.56
CA LEU A 946 -26.56 -24.70 14.01
C LEU A 946 -27.34 -25.77 14.78
N ASP A 947 -26.66 -26.60 15.58
CA ASP A 947 -27.35 -27.58 16.40
C ASP A 947 -27.75 -26.94 17.75
N PRO A 948 -28.79 -27.44 18.44
CA PRO A 948 -29.18 -26.94 19.76
C PRO A 948 -28.09 -27.11 20.84
N GLY A 949 -27.01 -27.83 20.53
CA GLY A 949 -25.81 -28.00 21.32
C GLY A 949 -24.79 -26.87 21.14
N ASP A 950 -24.86 -26.07 20.08
CA ASP A 950 -24.01 -24.87 19.86
C ASP A 950 -24.56 -23.62 20.56
N LEU A 951 -25.80 -23.72 21.06
CA LEU A 951 -26.50 -22.64 21.75
C LEU A 951 -26.71 -22.97 23.24
N THR A 952 -26.78 -21.93 24.06
CA THR A 952 -27.24 -21.94 25.45
C THR A 952 -28.44 -21.01 25.58
N TRP A 953 -29.45 -21.45 26.31
CA TRP A 953 -30.65 -20.65 26.53
C TRP A 953 -30.40 -19.67 27.68
N HIS A 954 -30.42 -18.37 27.37
CA HIS A 954 -30.20 -17.28 28.33
C HIS A 954 -31.23 -16.16 28.07
N ASP A 955 -31.93 -15.72 29.12
CA ASP A 955 -32.88 -14.58 29.09
C ASP A 955 -33.90 -14.60 27.92
N ASP A 956 -34.60 -15.73 27.77
CA ASP A 956 -35.61 -15.97 26.73
C ASP A 956 -35.09 -15.86 25.28
N LYS A 957 -33.78 -16.03 25.08
CA LYS A 957 -33.11 -16.06 23.77
C LYS A 957 -32.09 -17.21 23.71
N TRP A 958 -31.81 -17.69 22.50
CA TRP A 958 -30.72 -18.62 22.25
C TRP A 958 -29.41 -17.84 22.06
N VAL A 959 -28.33 -18.23 22.73
CA VAL A 959 -27.03 -17.55 22.74
C VAL A 959 -25.91 -18.57 22.42
N PRO A 960 -24.99 -18.32 21.48
CA PRO A 960 -23.91 -19.27 21.13
C PRO A 960 -22.98 -19.63 22.31
N LYS A 961 -22.30 -20.78 22.22
CA LYS A 961 -21.37 -21.28 23.26
C LYS A 961 -19.95 -20.72 23.20
N LEU A 962 -19.58 -19.94 22.18
CA LEU A 962 -18.41 -19.07 22.27
C LEU A 962 -18.75 -17.91 23.22
N HIS A 963 -17.91 -17.66 24.21
CA HIS A 963 -18.17 -16.80 25.38
C HIS A 963 -18.25 -15.28 25.07
N GLN A 964 -18.93 -14.87 24.01
CA GLN A 964 -19.20 -13.46 23.72
C GLN A 964 -20.67 -13.26 23.35
N THR A 965 -21.35 -12.45 24.15
CA THR A 965 -22.73 -12.03 23.91
C THR A 965 -22.72 -10.80 22.99
N VAL A 966 -22.90 -10.98 21.68
CA VAL A 966 -23.21 -9.88 20.76
C VAL A 966 -24.69 -9.93 20.40
N HIS A 967 -25.39 -8.84 20.62
CA HIS A 967 -26.83 -8.76 20.45
C HIS A 967 -27.18 -8.55 18.97
N GLY A 968 -27.39 -9.62 18.20
CA GLY A 968 -27.96 -9.53 16.84
C GLY A 968 -27.28 -10.33 15.72
N TRP A 969 -26.30 -11.18 16.02
CA TRP A 969 -25.51 -11.93 15.06
C TRP A 969 -25.46 -13.41 15.47
N PHE A 970 -25.44 -14.36 14.52
CA PHE A 970 -25.38 -15.81 14.81
C PHE A 970 -24.08 -16.40 14.23
N ALA A 971 -23.30 -17.11 15.05
CA ALA A 971 -22.00 -17.69 14.67
C ALA A 971 -22.09 -19.22 14.54
N GLY A 972 -21.55 -19.75 13.42
CA GLY A 972 -20.99 -21.11 13.31
C GLY A 972 -19.47 -21.06 13.46
N ASP A 973 -18.75 -22.08 12.99
CA ASP A 973 -17.30 -22.02 12.74
C ASP A 973 -16.93 -20.96 11.69
N ASP A 974 -17.79 -20.77 10.69
CA ASP A 974 -17.82 -19.60 9.80
C ASP A 974 -18.89 -18.58 10.23
N LEU A 975 -18.60 -17.28 10.07
CA LEU A 975 -19.51 -16.20 10.47
C LEU A 975 -20.55 -15.94 9.37
N MET A 976 -21.83 -16.14 9.71
CA MET A 976 -22.97 -15.85 8.83
C MET A 976 -23.42 -14.40 8.96
N LEU A 977 -23.55 -13.68 7.84
CA LEU A 977 -23.98 -12.28 7.83
C LEU A 977 -25.51 -12.15 7.67
N GLY A 978 -26.26 -12.29 8.77
CA GLY A 978 -27.73 -12.19 8.76
C GLY A 978 -28.49 -12.33 10.10
N TRP A 979 -29.82 -12.26 10.02
CA TRP A 979 -30.76 -12.31 11.15
C TRP A 979 -31.84 -13.37 10.93
N ILE A 980 -32.42 -13.90 12.01
CA ILE A 980 -33.60 -14.79 11.97
C ILE A 980 -34.80 -14.04 12.56
N ILE A 981 -35.88 -13.92 11.80
CA ILE A 981 -37.15 -13.37 12.29
C ILE A 981 -38.23 -14.45 12.19
N PRO A 982 -38.89 -14.83 13.30
CA PRO A 982 -40.03 -15.72 13.24
C PRO A 982 -41.20 -15.03 12.56
N ASP A 983 -41.85 -15.71 11.62
CA ASP A 983 -43.10 -15.23 11.03
C ASP A 983 -44.29 -15.37 12.00
N ASP A 984 -45.45 -14.85 11.59
CA ASP A 984 -46.69 -14.89 12.37
C ASP A 984 -47.16 -16.32 12.73
N GLU A 985 -46.58 -17.34 12.11
CA GLU A 985 -46.86 -18.77 12.34
C GLU A 985 -45.77 -19.45 13.20
N GLY A 986 -44.72 -18.72 13.60
CA GLY A 986 -43.62 -19.22 14.42
C GLY A 986 -42.52 -19.92 13.63
N ASN A 987 -42.50 -19.80 12.30
CA ASN A 987 -41.43 -20.33 11.46
C ASN A 987 -40.28 -19.32 11.36
N ASN A 988 -39.05 -19.76 11.56
CA ASN A 988 -37.85 -18.94 11.41
C ASN A 988 -37.61 -18.59 9.93
N LYS A 989 -37.51 -17.29 9.61
CA LYS A 989 -37.07 -16.80 8.29
C LYS A 989 -35.70 -16.16 8.40
N TRP A 990 -34.82 -16.52 7.47
CA TRP A 990 -33.47 -15.96 7.36
C TRP A 990 -33.47 -14.67 6.55
N PHE A 991 -32.74 -13.67 7.06
CA PHE A 991 -32.53 -12.38 6.42
C PHE A 991 -31.03 -12.15 6.28
N PHE A 992 -30.54 -12.07 5.05
CA PHE A 992 -29.11 -11.82 4.77
C PHE A 992 -28.88 -10.35 4.41
N MET A 993 -27.76 -9.79 4.87
CA MET A 993 -27.36 -8.43 4.47
C MET A 993 -26.84 -8.42 3.04
N PRO A 994 -27.21 -7.43 2.21
CA PRO A 994 -26.67 -7.32 0.85
C PRO A 994 -25.21 -6.85 0.92
N LEU A 995 -24.40 -7.29 -0.03
CA LEU A 995 -22.97 -6.96 -0.09
C LEU A 995 -22.73 -5.45 -0.07
N ILE A 996 -23.57 -4.66 -0.73
CA ILE A 996 -23.43 -3.19 -0.72
C ILE A 996 -23.57 -2.54 0.67
N MET A 997 -24.18 -3.24 1.63
CA MET A 997 -24.21 -2.81 3.04
C MET A 997 -23.00 -3.33 3.82
N ILE A 998 -22.49 -4.51 3.48
CA ILE A 998 -21.25 -5.03 4.04
C ILE A 998 -20.09 -4.11 3.65
N LEU A 999 -20.04 -3.68 2.37
CA LEU A 999 -19.03 -2.74 1.86
C LEU A 999 -18.90 -1.43 2.65
N GLN A 1000 -19.95 -1.00 3.38
CA GLN A 1000 -19.92 0.22 4.20
C GLN A 1000 -19.28 0.01 5.57
N GLY A 1001 -19.16 -1.24 6.02
CA GLY A 1001 -18.53 -1.63 7.27
C GLY A 1001 -17.22 -2.39 7.04
N GLU A 1002 -16.75 -2.45 5.79
CA GLU A 1002 -15.42 -2.97 5.47
C GLU A 1002 -14.36 -2.08 6.11
N ASN A 1003 -13.25 -2.69 6.50
CA ASN A 1003 -12.17 -1.93 7.12
C ASN A 1003 -11.63 -0.86 6.14
N PRO A 1004 -11.40 0.37 6.61
CA PRO A 1004 -10.73 1.42 5.83
C PRO A 1004 -9.42 0.89 5.25
N GLY A 1005 -9.21 1.05 3.94
CA GLY A 1005 -8.03 0.53 3.24
C GLY A 1005 -8.20 -0.78 2.45
N VAL A 1006 -9.32 -1.50 2.59
CA VAL A 1006 -9.67 -2.65 1.74
C VAL A 1006 -10.08 -2.15 0.35
N THR A 1007 -9.30 -2.50 -0.68
CA THR A 1007 -9.55 -2.08 -2.07
C THR A 1007 -10.13 -3.18 -2.94
N ASP A 1008 -9.97 -4.46 -2.56
CA ASP A 1008 -10.43 -5.60 -3.35
C ASP A 1008 -11.03 -6.70 -2.43
N LEU A 1009 -12.15 -7.29 -2.83
CA LEU A 1009 -12.69 -8.51 -2.24
C LEU A 1009 -12.58 -9.67 -3.22
N VAL A 1010 -12.16 -10.82 -2.71
CA VAL A 1010 -12.22 -12.11 -3.41
C VAL A 1010 -13.34 -12.93 -2.81
N ILE A 1011 -14.27 -13.36 -3.66
CA ILE A 1011 -15.47 -14.08 -3.26
C ILE A 1011 -15.50 -15.43 -3.95
N ARG A 1012 -15.59 -16.50 -3.16
CA ARG A 1012 -15.84 -17.84 -3.68
C ARG A 1012 -17.34 -18.10 -3.76
N LEU A 1013 -17.79 -18.60 -4.91
CA LEU A 1013 -19.20 -18.90 -5.20
C LEU A 1013 -19.41 -20.41 -5.27
N TYR A 1014 -20.19 -20.99 -4.38
CA TYR A 1014 -20.48 -22.44 -4.38
C TYR A 1014 -21.79 -22.72 -5.12
N TYR A 1015 -21.71 -23.43 -6.26
CA TYR A 1015 -22.88 -23.74 -7.11
C TYR A 1015 -23.58 -25.04 -6.73
N ASN A 1016 -22.83 -26.02 -6.19
CA ASN A 1016 -23.33 -27.35 -5.89
C ASN A 1016 -23.56 -27.53 -4.38
N ILE A 1017 -24.69 -27.04 -3.88
CA ILE A 1017 -25.06 -27.19 -2.45
C ILE A 1017 -25.90 -28.46 -2.28
N PRO A 1018 -25.58 -29.36 -1.32
CA PRO A 1018 -26.44 -30.50 -0.99
C PRO A 1018 -27.84 -30.03 -0.58
N ASN A 1019 -28.91 -30.68 -1.07
CA ASN A 1019 -30.30 -30.33 -0.72
C ASN A 1019 -30.60 -30.35 0.80
N SER A 1020 -29.81 -31.08 1.60
CA SER A 1020 -29.91 -31.13 3.06
C SER A 1020 -29.40 -29.87 3.75
N CYS A 1021 -28.59 -29.07 3.06
CA CYS A 1021 -27.88 -27.90 3.58
C CYS A 1021 -28.36 -26.60 2.91
N ASN A 1022 -29.43 -26.67 2.10
CA ASN A 1022 -30.03 -25.50 1.47
C ASN A 1022 -31.07 -24.89 2.44
N PRO A 1023 -30.85 -23.66 2.96
CA PRO A 1023 -31.75 -23.02 3.93
C PRO A 1023 -33.17 -22.76 3.38
N ASP A 1024 -33.35 -22.75 2.05
CA ASP A 1024 -34.64 -22.57 1.39
C ASP A 1024 -35.44 -23.89 1.22
N VAL A 1025 -34.82 -25.04 1.50
CA VAL A 1025 -35.48 -26.35 1.41
C VAL A 1025 -36.19 -26.66 2.72
N VAL A 1026 -37.30 -25.96 2.96
CA VAL A 1026 -38.25 -26.34 4.01
C VAL A 1026 -38.84 -27.71 3.66
N ALA A 1027 -38.92 -28.58 4.67
CA ALA A 1027 -39.40 -29.97 4.65
C ALA A 1027 -40.89 -30.17 4.23
N THR A 1028 -41.42 -29.34 3.35
CA THR A 1028 -42.70 -29.54 2.68
C THR A 1028 -42.42 -30.12 1.32
N GLY A 1029 -42.46 -31.45 1.19
CA GLY A 1029 -42.10 -32.21 -0.02
C GLY A 1029 -42.95 -31.96 -1.28
N LYS A 1030 -43.41 -30.73 -1.54
CA LYS A 1030 -44.02 -30.27 -2.80
C LYS A 1030 -43.82 -28.75 -3.00
N PHE A 1031 -43.18 -28.43 -4.14
CA PHE A 1031 -43.12 -27.15 -4.85
C PHE A 1031 -42.20 -26.03 -4.31
N PHE A 1032 -40.92 -26.09 -4.67
CA PHE A 1032 -40.21 -25.01 -5.38
C PHE A 1032 -39.31 -25.64 -6.46
N SER A 1033 -39.12 -24.94 -7.58
CA SER A 1033 -38.40 -25.41 -8.77
C SER A 1033 -36.90 -25.58 -8.52
N GLN A 1034 -36.21 -26.16 -9.50
CA GLN A 1034 -34.78 -26.47 -9.57
C GLN A 1034 -33.84 -25.25 -9.51
N ASP A 1035 -34.28 -24.13 -8.95
CA ASP A 1035 -33.56 -22.86 -8.90
C ASP A 1035 -32.73 -22.81 -7.60
N VAL A 1036 -31.59 -23.49 -7.58
CA VAL A 1036 -30.63 -23.42 -6.47
C VAL A 1036 -29.79 -22.16 -6.66
N HIS A 1037 -29.86 -21.22 -5.71
CA HIS A 1037 -28.95 -20.09 -5.64
C HIS A 1037 -27.58 -20.55 -5.10
N PRO A 1038 -26.46 -19.94 -5.53
CA PRO A 1038 -25.16 -20.26 -4.93
C PRO A 1038 -25.08 -19.77 -3.49
N VAL A 1039 -24.03 -20.16 -2.80
CA VAL A 1039 -23.58 -19.57 -1.53
C VAL A 1039 -22.27 -18.84 -1.76
N ALA A 1040 -22.12 -17.66 -1.16
CA ALA A 1040 -20.92 -16.85 -1.29
C ALA A 1040 -20.09 -16.89 0.01
N LEU A 1041 -18.78 -16.96 -0.15
CA LEU A 1041 -17.80 -16.87 0.92
C LEU A 1041 -16.80 -15.77 0.55
N ILE A 1042 -16.67 -14.73 1.37
CA ILE A 1042 -15.57 -13.76 1.24
C ILE A 1042 -14.32 -14.44 1.77
N VAL A 1043 -13.38 -14.71 0.86
CA VAL A 1043 -12.18 -15.49 1.17
C VAL A 1043 -10.97 -14.60 1.39
N GLU A 1044 -10.90 -13.45 0.74
CA GLU A 1044 -9.82 -12.48 0.93
C GLU A 1044 -10.35 -11.06 0.86
N GLU A 1045 -9.86 -10.19 1.73
CA GLU A 1045 -10.05 -8.74 1.70
C GLU A 1045 -8.66 -8.13 1.50
N LEU A 1046 -8.38 -7.44 0.39
CA LEU A 1046 -7.01 -7.03 0.08
C LEU A 1046 -6.91 -5.51 0.08
N GLY A 1047 -5.95 -5.00 0.85
CA GLY A 1047 -5.51 -3.61 0.83
C GLY A 1047 -4.17 -3.43 0.11
N ARG A 1048 -3.72 -2.17 -0.04
CA ARG A 1048 -2.46 -1.83 -0.75
C ARG A 1048 -1.22 -2.41 -0.11
N ILE A 1049 -1.20 -2.52 1.22
CA ILE A 1049 -0.04 -3.04 1.98
C ILE A 1049 -0.38 -4.15 2.97
N SER A 1050 -1.67 -4.43 3.14
CA SER A 1050 -2.22 -5.46 4.03
C SER A 1050 -1.42 -6.75 3.98
N GLU A 1051 -1.01 -7.25 5.15
CA GLU A 1051 -0.73 -8.66 5.35
C GLU A 1051 -2.06 -9.32 5.69
N LYS A 1052 -2.53 -10.27 4.87
CA LYS A 1052 -3.75 -11.10 5.05
C LYS A 1052 -4.68 -10.57 6.16
N PRO A 1053 -5.81 -9.90 5.88
CA PRO A 1053 -6.78 -9.73 6.94
C PRO A 1053 -7.30 -11.12 7.28
N GLN A 1054 -7.00 -11.56 8.49
CA GLN A 1054 -7.98 -12.38 9.16
C GLN A 1054 -9.18 -11.47 9.34
N HIS A 1055 -10.34 -11.95 8.89
CA HIS A 1055 -11.63 -11.37 9.23
C HIS A 1055 -11.57 -10.93 10.69
N PRO A 1056 -11.67 -9.61 10.99
CA PRO A 1056 -11.75 -9.21 12.38
C PRO A 1056 -12.93 -9.97 12.96
N ASP A 1057 -12.66 -10.80 13.97
CA ASP A 1057 -13.71 -11.36 14.80
C ASP A 1057 -14.48 -10.14 15.35
N PRO A 1058 -15.76 -9.93 14.99
CA PRO A 1058 -16.46 -8.67 15.24
C PRO A 1058 -16.72 -8.39 16.72
#